data_AF-A0A973YHS6-F1
#
_entry.id   AF-A0A973YHS6-F1
#
_cell.length_a   1.000
_cell.length_b   1.000
_cell.length_c   1.000
_cell.angle_alpha   90.00
_cell.angle_beta   90.00
_cell.angle_gamma   90.00
#
_symmetry.space_group_name_H-M   'P 1'
#
loop_
_entity.id
_entity.type
_entity.pdbx_description
1 polymer ?
#
loop_
_entity_poly.entity_id
_entity_poly.type
_entity_poly.pdbx_seq_one_letter_code
_entity_poly.pdbx_strand_id
1 'polypeptide(L)'
;MDKHKQPYVDQKTNLEKFSPEILSEVENLFAKKFTYAKPVKNEWKLPDPSSAFTCDHKEFLSLLALKDSMNEVKNQLSDKNLQDWHRHTSFTNKAGKIISHVKKSVNAELCTQAWCKFHEILCSFPLLPEEAFQDGELNSVHLCEAPGAFIASLNHYLKSHHVPCHWNWVANTLNPYHEANDTLMMIMDDRLIANTLPWWCFGPDNTGDVMTLRYLTGLQNFVSNMTTVHLVTADGSFDCQGNPGEQEALVSPLLYCETVTALMILGTGGSFVLKMFTLFEHCSINLLFLLNCSFEEVHIFKPATSKAGNSEAYVVCLRYLGRENLHLLLPKMTQNFGTEMVKKALFPQHTLPESFLKIHEECCTFFHKCQVETISENIRLFECMEEAEQTRLNKLRDCAAEFFMQRFHMKPIARNNWLVKKSQAGCSMNAKWFGQRNKYFSTYNERKMMETLTWNDKVAKGYFNHLAEEHSLNNAGNMCILEGSPSNLECSSWYILEGKRLPVIKCSPFCDSQVLENLNEAVKELGGGKLKSRPMLQPCHSCEVLPGELILAKVSDLFSCHQEVLNESCSDQFKCLVVGFPSLCDTESQPIMEIKPMDSAMLLTFSFSSLYDGEPKYQQQLLECVLRSLTQLALGDVLVLPLLSCLTRFTAGLVFILHCCFRGVTFACPTSREPLRTGAALLCVGYRGLPAPVVQYLQQLNTLMNSLLDTDSPQQVLQFVPMEVLLQGKLLEFLWDLNTAIAKRQLHLIVQAQQQQMSGNISL
;
A
#
# COMPACT_ATOMS: atom_id res chain seq x y z
N MET A 1 -39.10 -11.20 -1.31
CA MET A 1 -39.18 -12.44 -0.52
C MET A 1 -38.00 -12.47 0.42
N ASP A 2 -38.25 -12.01 1.65
CA ASP A 2 -37.28 -11.91 2.72
C ASP A 2 -36.77 -13.28 3.15
N LYS A 3 -35.47 -13.53 2.94
CA LYS A 3 -34.79 -14.62 3.61
C LYS A 3 -34.58 -14.22 5.06
N HIS A 4 -35.47 -14.69 5.93
CA HIS A 4 -35.29 -14.69 7.38
C HIS A 4 -33.87 -15.18 7.74
N LYS A 5 -33.04 -14.27 8.25
CA LYS A 5 -31.81 -14.63 8.95
C LYS A 5 -32.21 -15.33 10.24
N GLN A 6 -31.71 -16.55 10.43
CA GLN A 6 -31.79 -17.26 11.70
C GLN A 6 -31.27 -16.37 12.85
N PRO A 7 -31.91 -16.40 14.02
CA PRO A 7 -31.39 -15.73 15.20
C PRO A 7 -30.04 -16.33 15.61
N TYR A 8 -29.11 -15.45 16.03
CA TYR A 8 -27.78 -15.79 16.52
C TYR A 8 -27.89 -16.74 17.72
N VAL A 9 -27.44 -17.98 17.56
CA VAL A 9 -27.27 -18.92 18.66
C VAL A 9 -25.98 -18.53 19.37
N ASP A 10 -26.12 -18.07 20.60
CA ASP A 10 -25.01 -17.81 21.52
C ASP A 10 -24.31 -19.16 21.78
N GLN A 11 -23.28 -19.48 21.00
CA GLN A 11 -22.44 -20.65 21.25
C GLN A 11 -21.67 -20.36 22.54
N LYS A 12 -22.22 -20.81 23.67
CA LYS A 12 -21.49 -20.85 24.94
C LYS A 12 -20.18 -21.60 24.71
N THR A 13 -19.07 -20.88 24.69
CA THR A 13 -17.71 -21.45 24.70
C THR A 13 -17.60 -22.37 25.91
N ASN A 14 -17.22 -23.63 25.69
CA ASN A 14 -17.10 -24.60 26.76
C ASN A 14 -15.69 -25.19 26.74
N LEU A 15 -14.78 -24.55 27.49
CA LEU A 15 -13.41 -25.01 27.64
C LEU A 15 -13.30 -26.35 28.40
N GLU A 16 -14.31 -26.72 29.19
CA GLU A 16 -14.30 -27.96 30.00
C GLU A 16 -14.29 -29.24 29.17
N LYS A 17 -14.59 -29.15 27.86
CA LYS A 17 -14.52 -30.29 26.93
C LYS A 17 -13.10 -30.65 26.50
N PHE A 18 -12.12 -29.77 26.73
CA PHE A 18 -10.72 -30.01 26.39
C PHE A 18 -9.98 -30.61 27.58
N SER A 19 -8.98 -31.46 27.32
CA SER A 19 -8.19 -32.06 28.40
C SER A 19 -7.33 -31.01 29.10
N PRO A 20 -6.95 -31.21 30.37
CA PRO A 20 -6.09 -30.28 31.10
C PRO A 20 -4.76 -29.99 30.40
N GLU A 21 -4.18 -30.97 29.72
CA GLU A 21 -2.93 -30.79 28.98
C GLU A 21 -3.09 -29.85 27.78
N ILE A 22 -4.19 -29.97 27.03
CA ILE A 22 -4.51 -29.10 25.90
C ILE A 22 -4.75 -27.66 26.38
N LEU A 23 -5.50 -27.50 27.48
CA LEU A 23 -5.77 -26.19 28.07
C LEU A 23 -4.47 -25.51 28.54
N SER A 24 -3.62 -26.23 29.27
CA SER A 24 -2.34 -25.68 29.75
C SER A 24 -1.42 -25.26 28.60
N GLU A 25 -1.36 -26.03 27.51
CA GLU A 25 -0.56 -25.66 26.34
C GLU A 25 -1.12 -24.42 25.63
N VAL A 26 -2.44 -24.26 25.57
CA VAL A 26 -3.09 -23.06 25.05
C VAL A 26 -2.86 -21.87 25.98
N GLU A 27 -2.94 -22.02 27.30
CA GLU A 27 -2.61 -20.95 28.24
C GLU A 27 -1.18 -20.45 28.06
N ASN A 28 -0.22 -21.38 27.91
CA ASN A 28 1.18 -21.06 27.62
C ASN A 28 1.34 -20.32 26.29
N LEU A 29 0.53 -20.65 25.27
CA LEU A 29 0.53 -19.96 23.99
C LEU A 29 0.18 -18.46 24.14
N PHE A 30 -0.70 -18.11 25.07
CA PHE A 30 -1.13 -16.73 25.37
C PHE A 30 -0.28 -16.03 26.46
N ALA A 31 0.63 -16.75 27.11
CA ALA A 31 1.42 -16.24 28.24
C ALA A 31 2.78 -15.65 27.86
N LYS A 32 3.10 -15.52 26.55
CA LYS A 32 4.40 -15.03 26.05
C LYS A 32 4.57 -13.52 26.25
N LYS A 33 4.80 -13.14 27.51
CA LYS A 33 5.00 -11.77 28.00
C LYS A 33 6.26 -11.73 28.85
N PHE A 34 7.07 -10.70 28.66
CA PHE A 34 8.20 -10.35 29.52
C PHE A 34 8.02 -8.91 30.00
N THR A 35 8.33 -8.63 31.27
CA THR A 35 8.23 -7.27 31.85
C THR A 35 9.59 -6.83 32.33
N TYR A 36 10.01 -5.62 31.95
CA TYR A 36 11.24 -5.04 32.48
C TYR A 36 11.03 -4.61 33.93
N ALA A 37 11.54 -5.41 34.87
CA ALA A 37 11.47 -5.09 36.29
C ALA A 37 12.51 -4.02 36.65
N LYS A 38 12.07 -2.77 36.76
CA LYS A 38 12.95 -1.65 37.09
C LYS A 38 13.50 -1.77 38.51
N PRO A 39 14.81 -1.51 38.73
CA PRO A 39 15.39 -1.57 40.05
C PRO A 39 14.88 -0.44 40.97
N VAL A 40 14.62 -0.78 42.23
CA VAL A 40 14.04 0.11 43.26
C VAL A 40 14.84 1.41 43.47
N LYS A 41 16.15 1.40 43.18
CA LYS A 41 17.05 2.55 43.38
C LYS A 41 17.02 3.58 42.23
N ASN A 42 16.11 3.45 41.27
CA ASN A 42 16.01 4.31 40.09
C ASN A 42 17.35 4.47 39.34
N GLU A 43 18.07 3.36 39.18
CA GLU A 43 19.39 3.28 38.53
C GLU A 43 19.30 3.58 37.04
N TRP A 44 18.19 3.23 36.40
CA TRP A 44 17.97 3.40 34.97
C TRP A 44 17.56 4.82 34.66
N LYS A 45 18.58 5.67 34.46
CA LYS A 45 18.42 7.07 34.06
C LYS A 45 19.01 7.30 32.68
N LEU A 46 18.49 8.30 31.99
CA LEU A 46 19.05 8.74 30.73
C LEU A 46 20.52 9.15 30.93
N PRO A 47 21.43 8.69 30.06
CA PRO A 47 22.81 9.14 30.05
C PRO A 47 22.92 10.63 29.75
N ASP A 48 24.11 11.20 29.95
CA ASP A 48 24.39 12.58 29.57
C ASP A 48 24.07 12.77 28.05
N PRO A 49 23.18 13.70 27.68
CA PRO A 49 22.79 13.93 26.28
C PRO A 49 23.97 14.27 25.36
N SER A 50 25.09 14.77 25.89
CA SER A 50 26.31 15.01 25.13
C SER A 50 27.01 13.73 24.64
N SER A 51 26.73 12.58 25.27
CA SER A 51 27.24 11.27 24.86
C SER A 51 26.40 10.59 23.77
N ALA A 52 25.22 11.13 23.45
CA ALA A 52 24.34 10.52 22.47
C ALA A 52 24.93 10.63 21.05
N PHE A 53 24.87 9.54 20.28
CA PHE A 53 25.35 9.45 18.89
C PHE A 53 26.86 9.71 18.69
N THR A 54 27.68 9.59 19.73
CA THR A 54 29.14 9.82 19.62
C THR A 54 29.93 8.56 19.24
N CYS A 55 29.35 7.37 19.41
CA CYS A 55 30.02 6.08 19.20
C CYS A 55 29.30 5.24 18.13
N ASP A 56 30.04 4.37 17.47
CA ASP A 56 29.46 3.34 16.60
C ASP A 56 28.72 2.28 17.44
N HIS A 57 27.87 1.50 16.76
CA HIS A 57 27.24 0.35 17.38
C HIS A 57 28.28 -0.69 17.81
N LYS A 58 27.97 -1.42 18.89
CA LYS A 58 28.82 -2.48 19.43
C LYS A 58 28.01 -3.76 19.57
N GLU A 59 28.66 -4.88 19.30
CA GLU A 59 28.08 -6.19 19.53
C GLU A 59 28.24 -6.60 21.00
N PHE A 60 27.24 -7.29 21.52
CA PHE A 60 27.25 -7.89 22.85
C PHE A 60 27.38 -9.39 22.67
N LEU A 61 28.47 -9.99 23.17
CA LEU A 61 28.85 -11.39 22.86
C LEU A 61 27.73 -12.40 23.16
N SER A 62 27.02 -12.23 24.27
CA SER A 62 25.87 -13.04 24.67
C SER A 62 24.72 -12.97 23.67
N LEU A 63 24.38 -11.77 23.22
CA LEU A 63 23.29 -11.52 22.28
C LEU A 63 23.67 -11.90 20.84
N LEU A 64 24.94 -11.74 20.47
CA LEU A 64 25.45 -12.20 19.17
C LEU A 64 25.34 -13.72 19.05
N ALA A 65 25.66 -14.46 20.11
CA ALA A 65 25.46 -15.91 20.15
C ALA A 65 23.98 -16.32 19.96
N LEU A 66 23.03 -15.54 20.52
CA LEU A 66 21.60 -15.76 20.28
C LEU A 66 21.21 -15.46 18.82
N LYS A 67 21.76 -14.39 18.22
CA LYS A 67 21.56 -14.05 16.80
C LYS A 67 22.06 -15.17 15.90
N ASP A 68 23.28 -15.65 16.10
CA ASP A 68 23.89 -16.73 15.32
C ASP A 68 23.08 -18.02 15.43
N SER A 69 22.73 -18.42 16.66
CA SER A 69 21.89 -19.60 16.91
C SER A 69 20.52 -19.50 16.23
N MET A 70 19.86 -18.33 16.30
CA MET A 70 18.57 -18.11 15.66
C MET A 70 18.68 -18.21 14.13
N ASN A 71 19.72 -17.63 13.56
CA ASN A 71 19.95 -17.64 12.12
C ASN A 71 20.31 -19.05 11.61
N GLU A 72 21.07 -19.83 12.37
CA GLU A 72 21.33 -21.24 12.07
C GLU A 72 20.02 -22.04 11.94
N VAL A 73 19.09 -21.88 12.88
CA VAL A 73 17.78 -22.55 12.84
C VAL A 73 16.92 -22.06 11.67
N LYS A 74 16.89 -20.75 11.40
CA LYS A 74 16.15 -20.18 10.26
C LYS A 74 16.71 -20.66 8.91
N ASN A 75 18.03 -20.84 8.81
CA ASN A 75 18.68 -21.27 7.57
C ASN A 75 18.28 -22.70 7.14
N GLN A 76 17.81 -23.54 8.06
CA GLN A 76 17.23 -24.85 7.74
C GLN A 76 15.92 -24.76 6.93
N LEU A 77 15.35 -23.56 6.77
CA LEU A 77 14.14 -23.30 6.00
C LEU A 77 14.41 -22.88 4.55
N SER A 78 15.66 -22.55 4.19
CA SER A 78 16.02 -21.91 2.91
C SER A 78 15.67 -22.73 1.66
N ASP A 79 15.70 -24.06 1.78
CA ASP A 79 15.41 -25.01 0.69
C ASP A 79 13.97 -25.54 0.69
N LYS A 80 13.14 -25.15 1.67
CA LYS A 80 11.76 -25.62 1.75
C LYS A 80 10.90 -24.90 0.72
N ASN A 81 10.04 -25.64 0.02
CA ASN A 81 9.08 -25.03 -0.89
C ASN A 81 8.16 -24.08 -0.09
N LEU A 82 8.08 -22.81 -0.50
CA LEU A 82 7.39 -21.74 0.20
C LEU A 82 5.89 -22.01 0.34
N GLN A 83 5.25 -22.55 -0.70
CA GLN A 83 3.81 -22.82 -0.67
C GLN A 83 3.49 -24.00 0.26
N ASP A 84 4.28 -25.07 0.19
CA ASP A 84 4.09 -26.25 1.02
C ASP A 84 4.45 -25.96 2.49
N TRP A 85 5.56 -25.26 2.71
CA TRP A 85 5.96 -24.80 4.04
C TRP A 85 4.93 -23.82 4.63
N HIS A 86 4.40 -22.89 3.83
CA HIS A 86 3.34 -21.98 4.30
C HIS A 86 2.06 -22.75 4.63
N ARG A 87 1.67 -23.73 3.81
CA ARG A 87 0.49 -24.58 4.07
C ARG A 87 0.67 -25.38 5.37
N HIS A 88 1.85 -25.99 5.54
CA HIS A 88 2.22 -26.73 6.75
C HIS A 88 2.20 -25.85 7.99
N THR A 89 2.94 -24.74 7.99
CA THR A 89 2.99 -23.81 9.13
C THR A 89 1.64 -23.16 9.42
N SER A 90 0.78 -22.99 8.41
CA SER A 90 -0.61 -22.57 8.61
C SER A 90 -1.46 -23.63 9.31
N PHE A 91 -1.17 -24.92 9.09
CA PHE A 91 -1.83 -26.05 9.75
C PHE A 91 -1.28 -26.33 11.16
N THR A 92 0.01 -26.22 11.39
CA THR A 92 0.61 -26.43 12.72
C THR A 92 0.46 -25.23 13.65
N ASN A 93 0.13 -24.04 13.12
CA ASN A 93 -0.17 -22.88 13.95
C ASN A 93 -1.35 -23.15 14.89
N LYS A 94 -1.05 -23.28 16.19
CA LYS A 94 -2.02 -23.53 17.27
C LYS A 94 -3.09 -22.44 17.34
N ALA A 95 -2.78 -21.19 16.96
CA ALA A 95 -3.75 -20.08 16.87
C ALA A 95 -4.48 -19.98 15.51
N GLY A 96 -4.22 -20.90 14.58
CA GLY A 96 -4.60 -20.76 13.16
C GLY A 96 -6.11 -20.73 12.86
N LYS A 97 -6.97 -21.14 13.81
CA LYS A 97 -8.43 -21.06 13.70
C LYS A 97 -9.06 -19.79 14.29
N ILE A 98 -8.30 -18.99 15.06
CA ILE A 98 -8.85 -17.80 15.77
C ILE A 98 -9.45 -16.80 14.78
N ILE A 99 -8.68 -16.38 13.76
CA ILE A 99 -9.11 -15.32 12.83
C ILE A 99 -10.41 -15.71 12.10
N SER A 100 -10.52 -16.96 11.63
CA SER A 100 -11.71 -17.41 10.92
C SER A 100 -12.92 -17.54 11.86
N HIS A 101 -12.68 -17.88 13.13
CA HIS A 101 -13.72 -17.92 14.16
C HIS A 101 -14.20 -16.50 14.53
N VAL A 102 -13.29 -15.56 14.82
CA VAL A 102 -13.61 -14.14 15.09
C VAL A 102 -14.41 -13.53 13.94
N LYS A 103 -13.97 -13.70 12.67
CA LYS A 103 -14.71 -13.23 11.49
C LYS A 103 -16.16 -13.70 11.46
N LYS A 104 -16.40 -14.97 11.80
CA LYS A 104 -17.74 -15.57 11.77
C LYS A 104 -18.58 -15.15 12.97
N SER A 105 -17.98 -15.07 14.15
CA SER A 105 -18.70 -14.98 15.41
C SER A 105 -18.94 -13.55 15.91
N VAL A 106 -18.07 -12.59 15.60
CA VAL A 106 -18.16 -11.21 16.14
C VAL A 106 -18.36 -10.10 15.09
N ASN A 107 -18.50 -10.44 13.81
CA ASN A 107 -18.73 -9.44 12.76
C ASN A 107 -17.68 -8.29 12.78
N ALA A 108 -16.41 -8.65 13.00
CA ALA A 108 -15.29 -7.71 13.06
C ALA A 108 -14.94 -7.15 11.67
N GLU A 109 -14.93 -5.82 11.57
CA GLU A 109 -14.47 -5.09 10.38
C GLU A 109 -12.97 -5.28 10.17
N LEU A 110 -12.54 -5.48 8.92
CA LEU A 110 -11.13 -5.65 8.55
C LEU A 110 -10.36 -6.65 9.45
N CYS A 111 -11.02 -7.74 9.85
CA CYS A 111 -10.46 -8.73 10.77
C CYS A 111 -9.27 -9.49 10.14
N THR A 112 -8.07 -8.94 10.19
CA THR A 112 -6.83 -9.58 9.74
C THR A 112 -6.12 -10.26 10.90
N GLN A 113 -4.93 -10.82 10.65
CA GLN A 113 -4.07 -11.30 11.74
C GLN A 113 -3.61 -10.13 12.62
N ALA A 114 -3.24 -8.98 12.04
CA ALA A 114 -2.85 -7.78 12.78
C ALA A 114 -3.99 -7.28 13.70
N TRP A 115 -5.24 -7.34 13.22
CA TRP A 115 -6.42 -7.04 14.03
C TRP A 115 -6.46 -7.87 15.32
N CYS A 116 -6.25 -9.19 15.21
CA CYS A 116 -6.30 -10.11 16.35
C CYS A 116 -5.11 -9.89 17.30
N LYS A 117 -3.91 -9.62 16.76
CA LYS A 117 -2.73 -9.29 17.58
C LYS A 117 -2.98 -8.06 18.44
N PHE A 118 -3.50 -7.00 17.84
CA PHE A 118 -3.77 -5.77 18.58
C PHE A 118 -4.93 -5.92 19.55
N HIS A 119 -5.97 -6.68 19.19
CA HIS A 119 -7.05 -6.99 20.13
C HIS A 119 -6.53 -7.74 21.36
N GLU A 120 -5.60 -8.67 21.16
CA GLU A 120 -4.93 -9.40 22.23
C GLU A 120 -4.11 -8.45 23.12
N ILE A 121 -3.40 -7.46 22.54
CA ILE A 121 -2.67 -6.42 23.29
C ILE A 121 -3.64 -5.54 24.08
N LEU A 122 -4.69 -5.01 23.45
CA LEU A 122 -5.70 -4.15 24.08
C LEU A 122 -6.35 -4.81 25.30
N CYS A 123 -6.64 -6.11 25.22
CA CYS A 123 -7.27 -6.84 26.32
C CYS A 123 -6.27 -7.33 27.38
N SER A 124 -4.96 -7.33 27.10
CA SER A 124 -3.91 -7.81 28.02
C SER A 124 -3.21 -6.69 28.79
N PHE A 125 -3.36 -5.44 28.33
CA PHE A 125 -2.69 -4.27 28.91
C PHE A 125 -3.66 -3.08 29.00
N PRO A 126 -3.60 -2.27 30.07
CA PRO A 126 -4.42 -1.06 30.19
C PRO A 126 -3.86 0.06 29.31
N LEU A 127 -3.98 -0.08 27.99
CA LEU A 127 -3.44 0.89 27.03
C LEU A 127 -4.13 2.26 27.09
N LEU A 128 -5.42 2.25 27.43
CA LEU A 128 -6.27 3.43 27.42
C LEU A 128 -6.23 4.05 28.83
N PRO A 129 -5.69 5.28 28.99
CA PRO A 129 -5.59 5.93 30.28
C PRO A 129 -6.99 6.23 30.86
N GLU A 130 -7.13 6.17 32.19
CA GLU A 130 -8.41 6.40 32.86
C GLU A 130 -8.93 7.83 32.63
N GLU A 131 -8.02 8.79 32.48
CA GLU A 131 -8.30 10.20 32.18
C GLU A 131 -9.11 10.35 30.89
N ALA A 132 -8.81 9.57 29.84
CA ALA A 132 -9.56 9.61 28.58
C ALA A 132 -11.04 9.24 28.76
N PHE A 133 -11.36 8.41 29.75
CA PHE A 133 -12.74 8.03 30.07
C PHE A 133 -13.43 9.06 30.95
N GLN A 134 -12.68 9.74 31.84
CA GLN A 134 -13.21 10.81 32.69
C GLN A 134 -13.55 12.05 31.88
N ASP A 135 -12.67 12.43 30.95
CA ASP A 135 -12.83 13.58 30.07
C ASP A 135 -13.82 13.30 28.91
N GLY A 136 -14.10 12.02 28.66
CA GLY A 136 -14.99 11.58 27.59
C GLY A 136 -14.41 11.74 26.19
N GLU A 137 -13.10 11.99 26.05
CA GLU A 137 -12.39 12.15 24.78
C GLU A 137 -11.20 11.18 24.72
N LEU A 138 -11.13 10.37 23.66
CA LEU A 138 -10.01 9.49 23.38
C LEU A 138 -9.39 9.88 22.04
N ASN A 139 -8.07 10.08 22.03
CA ASN A 139 -7.30 10.47 20.85
C ASN A 139 -6.18 9.48 20.63
N SER A 140 -6.14 8.84 19.44
CA SER A 140 -5.09 7.89 19.08
C SER A 140 -4.40 8.23 17.77
N VAL A 141 -3.12 7.89 17.66
CA VAL A 141 -2.33 8.04 16.42
C VAL A 141 -1.74 6.68 16.04
N HIS A 142 -1.89 6.30 14.77
CA HIS A 142 -1.47 5.00 14.27
C HIS A 142 -0.46 5.16 13.13
N LEU A 143 0.81 4.88 13.40
CA LEU A 143 1.92 4.98 12.45
C LEU A 143 2.09 3.67 11.66
N CYS A 144 2.38 3.80 10.37
CA CYS A 144 2.57 2.68 9.45
C CYS A 144 1.43 1.64 9.49
N GLU A 145 0.19 2.11 9.54
CA GLU A 145 -0.98 1.35 9.98
C GLU A 145 -1.71 0.57 8.87
N ALA A 146 -1.36 0.79 7.59
CA ALA A 146 -2.05 0.15 6.48
C ALA A 146 -2.17 -1.39 6.64
N PRO A 147 -3.34 -1.99 6.39
CA PRO A 147 -4.55 -1.38 5.82
C PRO A 147 -5.50 -0.71 6.83
N GLY A 148 -5.17 -0.65 8.14
CA GLY A 148 -6.05 -0.10 9.18
C GLY A 148 -6.55 -1.10 10.23
N ALA A 149 -5.82 -2.21 10.43
CA ALA A 149 -6.29 -3.32 11.25
C ALA A 149 -6.33 -3.02 12.75
N PHE A 150 -5.37 -2.25 13.28
CA PHE A 150 -5.37 -1.84 14.69
C PHE A 150 -6.47 -0.81 14.93
N ILE A 151 -6.69 0.13 14.00
CA ILE A 151 -7.80 1.09 14.07
C ILE A 151 -9.14 0.36 14.13
N ALA A 152 -9.39 -0.58 13.21
CA ALA A 152 -10.63 -1.36 13.19
C ALA A 152 -10.81 -2.23 14.45
N SER A 153 -9.70 -2.71 15.04
CA SER A 153 -9.71 -3.47 16.29
C SER A 153 -10.01 -2.60 17.52
N LEU A 154 -9.43 -1.40 17.59
CA LEU A 154 -9.73 -0.41 18.62
C LEU A 154 -11.20 0.01 18.55
N ASN A 155 -11.71 0.32 17.35
CA ASN A 155 -13.13 0.62 17.16
C ASN A 155 -14.01 -0.51 17.72
N HIS A 156 -13.69 -1.76 17.35
CA HIS A 156 -14.45 -2.91 17.80
C HIS A 156 -14.42 -3.04 19.33
N TYR A 157 -13.25 -2.88 19.96
CA TYR A 157 -13.11 -2.91 21.41
C TYR A 157 -13.97 -1.84 22.09
N LEU A 158 -13.86 -0.58 21.66
CA LEU A 158 -14.61 0.54 22.24
C LEU A 158 -16.13 0.34 22.13
N LYS A 159 -16.61 -0.12 20.97
CA LYS A 159 -18.03 -0.34 20.72
C LYS A 159 -18.58 -1.56 21.44
N SER A 160 -17.83 -2.66 21.52
CA SER A 160 -18.29 -3.89 22.19
C SER A 160 -18.30 -3.75 23.72
N HIS A 161 -17.40 -2.94 24.28
CA HIS A 161 -17.32 -2.65 25.71
C HIS A 161 -18.16 -1.43 26.14
N HIS A 162 -18.83 -0.75 25.20
CA HIS A 162 -19.62 0.46 25.45
C HIS A 162 -18.82 1.55 26.20
N VAL A 163 -17.55 1.73 25.79
CA VAL A 163 -16.69 2.75 26.37
C VAL A 163 -17.29 4.14 26.08
N PRO A 164 -17.61 4.95 27.11
CA PRO A 164 -18.32 6.21 26.94
C PRO A 164 -17.37 7.34 26.55
N CYS A 165 -16.70 7.24 25.40
CA CYS A 165 -15.81 8.27 24.90
C CYS A 165 -16.12 8.65 23.45
N HIS A 166 -15.89 9.92 23.12
CA HIS A 166 -15.71 10.35 21.75
C HIS A 166 -14.31 10.00 21.30
N TRP A 167 -14.18 9.12 20.30
CA TRP A 167 -12.88 8.67 19.83
C TRP A 167 -12.52 9.35 18.51
N ASN A 168 -11.44 10.14 18.55
CA ASN A 168 -10.76 10.66 17.38
C ASN A 168 -9.49 9.87 17.13
N TRP A 169 -9.16 9.65 15.85
CA TRP A 169 -7.94 8.96 15.47
C TRP A 169 -7.30 9.62 14.26
N VAL A 170 -5.99 9.52 14.18
CA VAL A 170 -5.20 9.90 13.00
C VAL A 170 -4.31 8.72 12.65
N ALA A 171 -4.16 8.46 11.36
CA ALA A 171 -3.32 7.36 10.89
C ALA A 171 -2.34 7.80 9.83
N ASN A 172 -1.32 6.99 9.62
CA ASN A 172 -0.37 7.16 8.55
C ASN A 172 0.03 5.80 7.97
N THR A 173 0.41 5.83 6.70
CA THR A 173 1.21 4.82 6.03
C THR A 173 1.93 5.49 4.86
N LEU A 174 2.82 4.77 4.17
CA LEU A 174 3.22 5.17 2.82
C LEU A 174 1.96 5.32 1.96
N ASN A 175 1.83 6.44 1.27
CA ASN A 175 0.63 6.78 0.53
C ASN A 175 0.45 5.84 -0.68
N PRO A 176 -0.60 4.97 -0.71
CA PRO A 176 -0.84 4.05 -1.83
C PRO A 176 -1.17 4.76 -3.15
N TYR A 177 -1.43 6.05 -3.10
CA TYR A 177 -1.77 6.88 -4.25
C TYR A 177 -0.60 7.75 -4.73
N HIS A 178 0.53 7.76 -4.02
CA HIS A 178 1.72 8.50 -4.45
C HIS A 178 2.59 7.65 -5.38
N GLU A 179 2.63 8.04 -6.65
CA GLU A 179 3.10 7.21 -7.77
C GLU A 179 4.58 6.80 -7.67
N ALA A 180 5.41 7.56 -6.95
CA ALA A 180 6.82 7.23 -6.73
C ALA A 180 7.08 6.26 -5.56
N ASN A 181 6.05 5.88 -4.80
CA ASN A 181 6.22 4.96 -3.67
C ASN A 181 6.45 3.52 -4.17
N ASP A 182 7.27 2.79 -3.43
CA ASP A 182 7.68 1.44 -3.80
C ASP A 182 6.65 0.40 -3.35
N THR A 183 6.17 -0.43 -4.28
CA THR A 183 5.17 -1.48 -4.03
C THR A 183 5.70 -2.60 -3.11
N LEU A 184 7.02 -2.78 -3.03
CA LEU A 184 7.64 -3.74 -2.11
C LEU A 184 7.70 -3.23 -0.67
N MET A 185 7.62 -1.92 -0.49
CA MET A 185 7.68 -1.27 0.83
C MET A 185 6.29 -0.95 1.38
N MET A 186 5.27 -0.92 0.52
CA MET A 186 3.94 -0.41 0.83
C MET A 186 2.86 -1.50 0.81
N ILE A 187 1.83 -1.32 1.64
CA ILE A 187 0.63 -2.14 1.61
C ILE A 187 -0.41 -1.44 0.74
N MET A 188 -0.73 -2.04 -0.41
CA MET A 188 -1.72 -1.51 -1.37
C MET A 188 -3.18 -1.66 -0.93
N ASP A 189 -3.46 -2.44 0.13
CA ASP A 189 -4.82 -2.65 0.61
C ASP A 189 -5.38 -1.37 1.24
N ASP A 190 -6.26 -0.70 0.50
CA ASP A 190 -6.75 0.64 0.79
C ASP A 190 -8.21 0.68 1.25
N ARG A 191 -8.79 -0.47 1.63
CA ARG A 191 -10.23 -0.57 1.96
C ARG A 191 -10.67 0.37 3.08
N LEU A 192 -9.89 0.48 4.16
CA LEU A 192 -10.18 1.48 5.19
C LEU A 192 -9.73 2.86 4.73
N ILE A 193 -8.52 2.96 4.16
CA ILE A 193 -7.88 4.21 3.73
C ILE A 193 -8.82 5.03 2.84
N ALA A 194 -9.24 4.48 1.70
CA ALA A 194 -10.09 5.15 0.72
C ALA A 194 -11.42 5.67 1.30
N ASN A 195 -11.98 4.97 2.28
CA ASN A 195 -13.27 5.31 2.90
C ASN A 195 -13.12 6.18 4.15
N THR A 196 -11.88 6.50 4.57
CA THR A 196 -11.57 7.32 5.75
C THR A 196 -10.44 8.31 5.48
N LEU A 197 -10.22 8.69 4.20
CA LEU A 197 -9.10 9.54 3.76
C LEU A 197 -8.82 10.79 4.61
N PRO A 198 -9.84 11.54 5.09
CA PRO A 198 -9.61 12.72 5.94
C PRO A 198 -8.86 12.46 7.26
N TRP A 199 -8.81 11.21 7.73
CA TRP A 199 -8.10 10.81 8.94
C TRP A 199 -6.69 10.25 8.67
N TRP A 200 -6.25 10.20 7.41
CA TRP A 200 -4.91 9.75 7.02
C TRP A 200 -3.97 10.92 6.74
N CYS A 201 -2.91 11.04 7.54
CA CYS A 201 -1.86 12.04 7.36
C CYS A 201 -0.71 11.44 6.52
N PHE A 202 -0.62 11.85 5.25
CA PHE A 202 0.50 11.50 4.35
C PHE A 202 1.66 12.51 4.41
N GLY A 203 1.57 13.52 5.26
CA GLY A 203 2.58 14.57 5.41
C GLY A 203 2.60 15.59 4.27
N PRO A 204 3.43 16.65 4.39
CA PRO A 204 3.42 17.78 3.46
C PRO A 204 3.90 17.45 2.03
N ASP A 205 4.69 16.39 1.87
CA ASP A 205 5.11 15.91 0.54
C ASP A 205 4.20 14.80 0.00
N ASN A 206 3.16 14.44 0.75
CA ASN A 206 2.15 13.45 0.39
C ASN A 206 2.69 12.02 0.14
N THR A 207 3.95 11.74 0.53
CA THR A 207 4.57 10.42 0.37
C THR A 207 4.12 9.43 1.45
N GLY A 208 3.80 9.95 2.64
CA GLY A 208 3.52 9.15 3.83
C GLY A 208 4.76 8.59 4.53
N ASP A 209 5.97 8.97 4.11
CA ASP A 209 7.22 8.47 4.68
C ASP A 209 7.49 9.07 6.07
N VAL A 210 7.27 8.24 7.10
CA VAL A 210 7.47 8.60 8.51
C VAL A 210 8.91 8.89 8.88
N MET A 211 9.87 8.50 8.04
CA MET A 211 11.30 8.65 8.31
C MET A 211 11.83 10.03 7.89
N THR A 212 10.95 10.94 7.46
CA THR A 212 11.32 12.31 7.12
C THR A 212 10.95 13.31 8.21
N LEU A 213 11.83 14.28 8.48
CA LEU A 213 11.53 15.38 9.41
C LEU A 213 10.34 16.24 8.97
N ARG A 214 10.12 16.35 7.65
CA ARG A 214 8.96 17.05 7.09
C ARG A 214 7.66 16.36 7.48
N TYR A 215 7.64 15.03 7.42
CA TYR A 215 6.50 14.26 7.90
C TYR A 215 6.27 14.49 9.39
N LEU A 216 7.29 14.33 10.23
CA LEU A 216 7.17 14.53 11.69
C LEU A 216 6.55 15.89 12.02
N THR A 217 7.07 16.96 11.42
CA THR A 217 6.57 18.33 11.62
C THR A 217 5.13 18.48 11.11
N GLY A 218 4.83 17.90 9.95
CA GLY A 218 3.48 17.90 9.37
C GLY A 218 2.46 17.16 10.26
N LEU A 219 2.84 16.02 10.82
CA LEU A 219 2.00 15.27 11.75
C LEU A 219 1.73 16.05 13.03
N GLN A 220 2.74 16.70 13.62
CA GLN A 220 2.57 17.56 14.79
C GLN A 220 1.54 18.67 14.55
N ASN A 221 1.60 19.30 13.36
CA ASN A 221 0.60 20.30 12.98
C ASN A 221 -0.79 19.67 12.78
N PHE A 222 -0.86 18.48 12.17
CA PHE A 222 -2.12 17.77 11.91
C PHE A 222 -2.84 17.39 13.20
N VAL A 223 -2.11 16.94 14.22
CA VAL A 223 -2.68 16.54 15.53
C VAL A 223 -2.74 17.70 16.53
N SER A 224 -2.37 18.93 16.15
CA SER A 224 -2.31 20.07 17.07
C SER A 224 -3.66 20.47 17.69
N ASN A 225 -4.77 20.10 17.05
CA ASN A 225 -6.11 20.32 17.57
C ASN A 225 -6.56 19.25 18.59
N MET A 226 -5.79 18.17 18.78
CA MET A 226 -6.03 17.20 19.84
C MET A 226 -5.54 17.77 21.17
N THR A 227 -6.40 17.76 22.18
CA THR A 227 -6.06 18.20 23.55
C THR A 227 -4.86 17.44 24.12
N THR A 228 -4.87 16.13 23.93
CA THR A 228 -3.80 15.21 24.30
C THR A 228 -3.88 13.96 23.43
N VAL A 229 -2.75 13.34 23.09
CA VAL A 229 -2.70 12.04 22.39
C VAL A 229 -2.50 10.96 23.45
N HIS A 230 -3.48 10.06 23.57
CA HIS A 230 -3.54 9.06 24.64
C HIS A 230 -2.85 7.74 24.25
N LEU A 231 -2.87 7.41 22.96
CA LEU A 231 -2.32 6.15 22.45
C LEU A 231 -1.62 6.40 21.12
N VAL A 232 -0.37 5.95 21.03
CA VAL A 232 0.32 5.81 19.75
C VAL A 232 0.54 4.33 19.46
N THR A 233 0.28 3.88 18.24
CA THR A 233 0.70 2.54 17.79
C THR A 233 1.60 2.67 16.58
N ALA A 234 2.54 1.75 16.43
CA ALA A 234 3.47 1.65 15.32
C ALA A 234 3.60 0.17 14.92
N ASP A 235 3.07 -0.20 13.75
CA ASP A 235 3.13 -1.56 13.19
C ASP A 235 4.01 -1.63 11.92
N GLY A 236 4.92 -0.65 11.78
CA GLY A 236 5.79 -0.47 10.63
C GLY A 236 6.82 -1.60 10.44
N SER A 237 6.96 -2.00 9.18
CA SER A 237 8.02 -2.88 8.68
C SER A 237 8.02 -2.81 7.15
N PHE A 238 9.11 -3.24 6.54
CA PHE A 238 9.19 -3.47 5.10
C PHE A 238 9.65 -4.89 4.79
N ASP A 239 9.66 -5.28 3.51
CA ASP A 239 10.02 -6.63 3.10
C ASP A 239 11.51 -6.92 3.29
N CYS A 240 11.82 -7.75 4.29
CA CYS A 240 13.18 -8.23 4.57
C CYS A 240 13.43 -9.64 4.02
N GLN A 241 12.57 -10.17 3.13
CA GLN A 241 12.74 -11.52 2.57
C GLN A 241 14.08 -11.71 1.85
N GLY A 242 14.69 -10.65 1.34
CA GLY A 242 16.02 -10.69 0.71
C GLY A 242 17.18 -10.90 1.70
N ASN A 243 17.00 -10.58 2.99
CA ASN A 243 17.99 -10.84 4.03
C ASN A 243 17.31 -10.97 5.42
N PRO A 244 16.62 -12.10 5.68
CA PRO A 244 15.81 -12.26 6.89
C PRO A 244 16.65 -12.37 8.18
N GLY A 245 17.94 -12.68 8.07
CA GLY A 245 18.86 -12.76 9.22
C GLY A 245 19.27 -11.39 9.78
N GLU A 246 19.17 -10.33 8.97
CA GLU A 246 19.52 -8.95 9.31
C GLU A 246 18.28 -8.05 9.45
N GLN A 247 17.09 -8.65 9.63
CA GLN A 247 15.83 -7.91 9.74
C GLN A 247 15.85 -6.82 10.83
N GLU A 248 16.50 -7.10 11.95
CA GLU A 248 16.61 -6.16 13.07
C GLU A 248 17.38 -4.89 12.69
N ALA A 249 18.61 -5.06 12.17
CA ALA A 249 19.42 -3.95 11.66
C ALA A 249 18.68 -3.15 10.57
N LEU A 250 18.10 -3.85 9.59
CA LEU A 250 17.43 -3.24 8.45
C LEU A 250 16.27 -2.35 8.89
N VAL A 251 15.37 -2.84 9.75
CA VAL A 251 14.15 -2.11 10.15
C VAL A 251 14.42 -1.07 11.24
N SER A 252 15.56 -1.14 11.94
CA SER A 252 15.88 -0.22 13.04
C SER A 252 15.76 1.30 12.75
N PRO A 253 16.06 1.84 11.55
CA PRO A 253 15.88 3.27 11.31
C PRO A 253 14.39 3.67 11.35
N LEU A 254 13.50 2.80 10.86
CA LEU A 254 12.05 3.01 10.91
C LEU A 254 11.56 3.00 12.36
N LEU A 255 11.94 1.97 13.13
CA LEU A 255 11.53 1.83 14.54
C LEU A 255 11.99 3.02 15.39
N TYR A 256 13.19 3.53 15.12
CA TYR A 256 13.68 4.74 15.75
C TYR A 256 12.81 5.95 15.39
N CYS A 257 12.52 6.18 14.10
CA CYS A 257 11.69 7.30 13.66
C CYS A 257 10.26 7.22 14.25
N GLU A 258 9.66 6.04 14.29
CA GLU A 258 8.36 5.80 14.95
C GLU A 258 8.43 6.09 16.45
N THR A 259 9.50 5.65 17.13
CA THR A 259 9.71 5.92 18.56
C THR A 259 9.88 7.40 18.85
N VAL A 260 10.73 8.11 18.11
CA VAL A 260 10.92 9.56 18.27
C VAL A 260 9.61 10.29 17.99
N THR A 261 8.88 9.90 16.94
CA THR A 261 7.57 10.47 16.61
C THR A 261 6.58 10.28 17.76
N ALA A 262 6.48 9.07 18.30
CA ALA A 262 5.61 8.77 19.44
C ALA A 262 5.97 9.61 20.67
N LEU A 263 7.25 9.65 21.06
CA LEU A 263 7.72 10.45 22.22
C LEU A 263 7.48 11.96 22.04
N MET A 264 7.48 12.44 20.80
CA MET A 264 7.14 13.82 20.49
C MET A 264 5.64 14.06 20.64
N ILE A 265 4.75 13.23 20.09
CA ILE A 265 3.31 13.58 20.03
C ILE A 265 2.48 13.09 21.22
N LEU A 266 2.95 12.07 21.95
CA LEU A 266 2.20 11.44 23.03
C LEU A 266 2.07 12.39 24.24
N GLY A 267 0.87 12.44 24.83
CA GLY A 267 0.63 13.16 26.08
C GLY A 267 1.15 12.40 27.29
N THR A 268 1.47 13.12 28.38
CA THR A 268 1.82 12.49 29.66
C THR A 268 0.73 11.52 30.11
N GLY A 269 1.12 10.35 30.62
CA GLY A 269 0.21 9.27 30.99
C GLY A 269 -0.23 8.38 29.82
N GLY A 270 0.04 8.76 28.57
CA GLY A 270 -0.33 7.98 27.39
C GLY A 270 0.46 6.68 27.22
N SER A 271 0.00 5.82 26.31
CA SER A 271 0.62 4.52 26.00
C SER A 271 1.19 4.47 24.59
N PHE A 272 2.22 3.64 24.40
CA PHE A 272 2.84 3.40 23.10
C PHE A 272 2.99 1.90 22.83
N VAL A 273 2.53 1.45 21.66
CA VAL A 273 2.73 0.08 21.18
C VAL A 273 3.61 0.11 19.95
N LEU A 274 4.77 -0.55 20.01
CA LEU A 274 5.74 -0.62 18.92
C LEU A 274 5.97 -2.07 18.51
N LYS A 275 5.80 -2.38 17.24
CA LYS A 275 6.25 -3.65 16.68
C LYS A 275 7.77 -3.69 16.62
N MET A 276 8.36 -4.79 17.07
CA MET A 276 9.78 -5.09 16.91
C MET A 276 9.96 -6.55 16.45
N PHE A 277 11.20 -6.91 16.16
CA PHE A 277 11.56 -8.27 15.74
C PHE A 277 12.42 -8.95 16.82
N THR A 278 13.58 -9.49 16.43
CA THR A 278 14.61 -9.81 17.40
C THR A 278 15.08 -8.52 18.09
N LEU A 279 15.72 -8.70 19.24
CA LEU A 279 16.13 -7.63 20.13
C LEU A 279 17.62 -7.80 20.52
N PHE A 280 18.45 -8.33 19.61
CA PHE A 280 19.82 -8.73 19.92
C PHE A 280 20.85 -7.63 19.65
N GLU A 281 20.50 -6.65 18.83
CA GLU A 281 21.42 -5.63 18.34
C GLU A 281 21.38 -4.34 19.16
N HIS A 282 22.49 -3.62 19.15
CA HIS A 282 22.66 -2.40 19.95
C HIS A 282 21.64 -1.30 19.64
N CYS A 283 21.11 -1.24 18.42
CA CYS A 283 20.02 -0.33 18.08
C CYS A 283 18.75 -0.64 18.89
N SER A 284 18.34 -1.90 18.97
CA SER A 284 17.18 -2.35 19.76
C SER A 284 17.41 -2.18 21.26
N ILE A 285 18.61 -2.51 21.76
CA ILE A 285 18.99 -2.32 23.17
C ILE A 285 18.84 -0.85 23.55
N ASN A 286 19.34 0.07 22.72
CA ASN A 286 19.24 1.50 22.96
C ASN A 286 17.79 2.00 22.96
N LEU A 287 16.97 1.55 22.01
CA LEU A 287 15.54 1.91 21.97
C LEU A 287 14.80 1.40 23.21
N LEU A 288 15.04 0.16 23.62
CA LEU A 288 14.41 -0.42 24.81
C LEU A 288 14.87 0.25 26.10
N PHE A 289 16.13 0.67 26.18
CA PHE A 289 16.61 1.45 27.32
C PHE A 289 15.96 2.83 27.37
N LEU A 290 15.91 3.54 26.24
CA LEU A 290 15.21 4.82 26.11
C LEU A 290 13.74 4.70 26.57
N LEU A 291 13.02 3.69 26.08
CA LEU A 291 11.62 3.46 26.44
C LEU A 291 11.46 3.16 27.93
N ASN A 292 12.36 2.36 28.52
CA ASN A 292 12.35 2.09 29.97
C ASN A 292 12.62 3.34 30.81
N CYS A 293 13.36 4.32 30.30
CA CYS A 293 13.54 5.62 30.95
C CYS A 293 12.39 6.61 30.68
N SER A 294 11.54 6.35 29.68
CA SER A 294 10.51 7.29 29.21
C SER A 294 9.09 6.94 29.66
N PHE A 295 8.83 5.68 30.00
CA PHE A 295 7.52 5.17 30.41
C PHE A 295 7.61 4.54 31.79
N GLU A 296 6.52 4.46 32.56
CA GLU A 296 6.54 3.79 33.86
C GLU A 296 6.73 2.28 33.74
N GLU A 297 6.01 1.63 32.82
CA GLU A 297 6.09 0.19 32.56
C GLU A 297 6.41 -0.09 31.10
N VAL A 298 7.28 -1.07 30.87
CA VAL A 298 7.63 -1.57 29.53
C VAL A 298 7.59 -3.10 29.52
N HIS A 299 6.87 -3.64 28.55
CA HIS A 299 6.71 -5.08 28.36
C HIS A 299 7.06 -5.48 26.94
N ILE A 300 7.59 -6.68 26.77
CA ILE A 300 7.67 -7.35 25.46
C ILE A 300 6.59 -8.42 25.42
N PHE A 301 5.77 -8.41 24.39
CA PHE A 301 4.65 -9.32 24.25
C PHE A 301 4.63 -9.93 22.85
N LYS A 302 4.52 -11.26 22.77
CA LYS A 302 4.28 -11.97 21.51
C LYS A 302 2.87 -12.55 21.54
N PRO A 303 1.87 -11.85 20.96
CA PRO A 303 0.51 -12.36 20.86
C PRO A 303 0.48 -13.81 20.33
N ALA A 304 -0.39 -14.66 20.89
CA ALA A 304 -0.67 -15.99 20.39
C ALA A 304 -1.08 -15.97 18.92
N THR A 305 -1.78 -14.90 18.52
CA THR A 305 -2.25 -14.66 17.17
C THR A 305 -1.16 -14.16 16.21
N SER A 306 0.06 -13.86 16.69
CA SER A 306 1.24 -13.69 15.82
C SER A 306 1.85 -15.05 15.46
N LYS A 307 2.43 -15.19 14.24
CA LYS A 307 3.00 -16.47 13.79
C LYS A 307 4.14 -16.86 14.74
N ALA A 308 4.00 -17.99 15.43
CA ALA A 308 4.94 -18.35 16.49
C ALA A 308 6.40 -18.53 16.02
N GLY A 309 6.62 -18.96 14.78
CA GLY A 309 7.95 -19.13 14.20
C GLY A 309 8.61 -17.87 13.63
N ASN A 310 7.92 -16.72 13.60
CA ASN A 310 8.53 -15.45 13.18
C ASN A 310 9.14 -14.69 14.38
N SER A 311 9.99 -13.71 14.09
CA SER A 311 10.64 -12.90 15.13
C SER A 311 9.77 -11.73 15.62
N GLU A 312 8.57 -11.54 15.09
CA GLU A 312 7.70 -10.40 15.46
C GLU A 312 7.25 -10.50 16.93
N ALA A 313 7.44 -9.41 17.66
CA ALA A 313 6.95 -9.16 19.00
C ALA A 313 6.55 -7.67 19.13
N TYR A 314 5.89 -7.30 20.22
CA TYR A 314 5.43 -5.95 20.47
C TYR A 314 5.99 -5.44 21.78
N VAL A 315 6.60 -4.25 21.75
CA VAL A 315 6.90 -3.47 22.94
C VAL A 315 5.65 -2.71 23.34
N VAL A 316 5.17 -2.94 24.55
CA VAL A 316 4.02 -2.25 25.14
C VAL A 316 4.54 -1.35 26.25
N CYS A 317 4.48 -0.05 26.02
CA CYS A 317 4.91 0.98 26.95
C CYS A 317 3.68 1.68 27.53
N LEU A 318 3.60 1.76 28.86
CA LEU A 318 2.45 2.32 29.57
C LEU A 318 2.88 3.52 30.40
N ARG A 319 2.00 4.53 30.44
CA ARG A 319 2.13 5.73 31.27
C ARG A 319 3.40 6.49 30.97
N TYR A 320 3.38 7.20 29.84
CA TYR A 320 4.46 8.06 29.39
C TYR A 320 4.77 9.13 30.43
N LEU A 321 6.04 9.27 30.82
CA LEU A 321 6.47 10.24 31.83
C LEU A 321 6.45 11.68 31.30
N GLY A 322 6.22 11.88 30.00
CA GLY A 322 6.07 13.20 29.39
C GLY A 322 7.36 13.73 28.75
N ARG A 323 7.19 14.60 27.77
CA ARG A 323 8.26 15.15 26.92
C ARG A 323 9.33 15.91 27.71
N GLU A 324 8.96 16.52 28.83
CA GLU A 324 9.88 17.29 29.67
C GLU A 324 11.02 16.44 30.24
N ASN A 325 10.79 15.14 30.48
CA ASN A 325 11.86 14.23 30.91
C ASN A 325 12.92 13.98 29.83
N LEU A 326 12.61 14.31 28.58
CA LEU A 326 13.48 14.10 27.41
C LEU A 326 13.97 15.40 26.78
N HIS A 327 13.71 16.57 27.38
CA HIS A 327 13.91 17.88 26.75
C HIS A 327 15.35 18.12 26.23
N LEU A 328 16.37 17.54 26.89
CA LEU A 328 17.77 17.66 26.44
C LEU A 328 18.15 16.65 25.35
N LEU A 329 17.50 15.49 25.31
CA LEU A 329 17.82 14.41 24.37
C LEU A 329 17.03 14.54 23.06
N LEU A 330 15.78 15.01 23.10
CA LEU A 330 14.93 15.14 21.93
C LEU A 330 15.55 15.96 20.79
N PRO A 331 16.18 17.13 21.03
CA PRO A 331 16.83 17.87 19.95
C PRO A 331 17.93 17.07 19.25
N LYS A 332 18.70 16.27 20.00
CA LYS A 332 19.73 15.37 19.45
C LYS A 332 19.10 14.24 18.64
N MET A 333 17.99 13.69 19.13
CA MET A 333 17.26 12.64 18.42
C MET A 333 16.65 13.17 17.11
N THR A 334 16.07 14.37 17.13
CA THR A 334 15.53 15.04 15.94
C THR A 334 16.63 15.40 14.94
N GLN A 335 17.81 15.84 15.40
CA GLN A 335 18.95 16.11 14.52
C GLN A 335 19.44 14.83 13.80
N ASN A 336 19.31 13.68 14.45
CA ASN A 336 19.62 12.36 13.90
C ASN A 336 18.33 11.63 13.49
N PHE A 337 17.34 12.31 12.93
CA PHE A 337 16.11 11.66 12.45
C PHE A 337 16.28 11.20 11.00
N GLY A 338 15.79 9.99 10.70
CA GLY A 338 15.87 9.38 9.37
C GLY A 338 16.84 8.19 9.30
N THR A 339 17.22 7.81 8.08
CA THR A 339 17.97 6.57 7.78
C THR A 339 19.40 6.56 8.33
N GLU A 340 20.05 7.72 8.43
CA GLU A 340 21.49 7.82 8.74
C GLU A 340 21.84 7.50 10.20
N MET A 341 20.87 7.60 11.10
CA MET A 341 21.07 7.43 12.54
C MET A 341 21.54 6.04 12.94
N VAL A 342 21.16 5.01 12.20
CA VAL A 342 21.55 3.60 12.49
C VAL A 342 23.04 3.35 12.34
N LYS A 343 23.81 4.33 11.87
CA LYS A 343 25.28 4.25 11.88
C LYS A 343 25.86 4.50 13.27
N LYS A 344 25.19 5.28 14.13
CA LYS A 344 25.68 5.69 15.45
C LYS A 344 24.73 5.26 16.56
N ALA A 345 25.30 4.78 17.65
CA ALA A 345 24.53 4.36 18.81
C ALA A 345 23.90 5.55 19.53
N LEU A 346 22.58 5.48 19.80
CA LEU A 346 21.87 6.48 20.61
C LEU A 346 22.53 6.64 21.99
N PHE A 347 22.88 5.54 22.65
CA PHE A 347 23.72 5.56 23.85
C PHE A 347 24.96 4.69 23.64
N PRO A 348 26.16 5.14 24.03
CA PRO A 348 27.35 4.30 24.01
C PRO A 348 27.19 3.11 24.97
N GLN A 349 27.75 1.95 24.60
CA GLN A 349 27.66 0.71 25.39
C GLN A 349 27.97 0.91 26.89
N HIS A 350 29.02 1.66 27.22
CA HIS A 350 29.48 1.86 28.59
C HIS A 350 28.54 2.72 29.45
N THR A 351 27.55 3.38 28.84
CA THR A 351 26.56 4.19 29.55
C THR A 351 25.30 3.39 29.91
N LEU A 352 25.13 2.18 29.34
CA LEU A 352 24.01 1.31 29.62
C LEU A 352 24.25 0.57 30.95
N PRO A 353 23.31 0.63 31.92
CA PRO A 353 23.46 -0.07 33.19
C PRO A 353 23.55 -1.59 33.02
N GLU A 354 24.47 -2.24 33.74
CA GLU A 354 24.60 -3.71 33.73
C GLU A 354 23.31 -4.40 34.20
N SER A 355 22.59 -3.79 35.15
CA SER A 355 21.30 -4.26 35.64
C SER A 355 20.23 -4.30 34.53
N PHE A 356 20.24 -3.33 33.62
CA PHE A 356 19.37 -3.31 32.44
C PHE A 356 19.80 -4.38 31.43
N LEU A 357 21.10 -4.44 31.10
CA LEU A 357 21.63 -5.39 30.12
C LEU A 357 21.32 -6.85 30.52
N LYS A 358 21.44 -7.18 31.81
CA LYS A 358 21.11 -8.52 32.32
C LYS A 358 19.63 -8.88 32.13
N ILE A 359 18.71 -7.99 32.50
CA ILE A 359 17.26 -8.21 32.31
C ILE A 359 16.92 -8.31 30.82
N HIS A 360 17.60 -7.51 30.00
CA HIS A 360 17.43 -7.55 28.55
C HIS A 360 17.90 -8.89 27.96
N GLU A 361 19.04 -9.43 28.39
CA GLU A 361 19.51 -10.77 27.99
C GLU A 361 18.54 -11.88 28.39
N GLU A 362 17.94 -11.81 29.59
CA GLU A 362 16.90 -12.74 30.04
C GLU A 362 15.66 -12.69 29.12
N CYS A 363 15.22 -11.48 28.75
CA CYS A 363 14.14 -11.27 27.79
C CYS A 363 14.46 -11.89 26.42
N CYS A 364 15.64 -11.60 25.88
CA CYS A 364 16.10 -12.11 24.60
C CYS A 364 16.19 -13.64 24.59
N THR A 365 16.70 -14.24 25.65
CA THR A 365 16.79 -15.69 25.82
C THR A 365 15.40 -16.34 25.87
N PHE A 366 14.45 -15.72 26.57
CA PHE A 366 13.07 -16.21 26.65
C PHE A 366 12.40 -16.29 25.27
N PHE A 367 12.43 -15.21 24.48
CA PHE A 367 11.81 -15.21 23.16
C PHE A 367 12.59 -16.04 22.12
N HIS A 368 13.93 -16.08 22.22
CA HIS A 368 14.77 -16.97 21.42
C HIS A 368 14.34 -18.42 21.60
N LYS A 369 14.24 -18.89 22.85
CA LYS A 369 13.81 -20.26 23.18
C LYS A 369 12.45 -20.58 22.57
N CYS A 370 11.45 -19.74 22.78
CA CYS A 370 10.10 -19.96 22.24
C CYS A 370 10.10 -20.07 20.70
N GLN A 371 10.87 -19.23 20.01
CA GLN A 371 10.93 -19.23 18.55
C GLN A 371 11.69 -20.46 18.01
N VAL A 372 12.84 -20.80 18.60
CA VAL A 372 13.63 -21.98 18.20
C VAL A 372 12.82 -23.25 18.40
N GLU A 373 12.17 -23.44 19.56
CA GLU A 373 11.31 -24.59 19.81
C GLU A 373 10.20 -24.72 18.76
N THR A 374 9.56 -23.60 18.40
CA THR A 374 8.51 -23.59 17.37
C THR A 374 9.04 -23.94 15.98
N ILE A 375 10.18 -23.37 15.56
CA ILE A 375 10.73 -23.65 14.23
C ILE A 375 11.16 -25.11 14.15
N SER A 376 11.87 -25.61 15.15
CA SER A 376 12.32 -27.01 15.23
C SER A 376 11.15 -28.00 15.25
N GLU A 377 10.09 -27.71 16.01
CA GLU A 377 8.86 -28.52 16.01
C GLU A 377 8.23 -28.56 14.61
N ASN A 378 8.15 -27.42 13.92
CA ASN A 378 7.62 -27.36 12.57
C ASN A 378 8.46 -28.12 11.55
N ILE A 379 9.79 -28.07 11.66
CA ILE A 379 10.70 -28.84 10.79
C ILE A 379 10.47 -30.33 10.99
N ARG A 380 10.48 -30.80 12.25
CA ARG A 380 10.21 -32.21 12.59
C ARG A 380 8.87 -32.69 12.02
N LEU A 381 7.81 -31.91 12.25
CA LEU A 381 6.47 -32.25 11.79
C LEU A 381 6.31 -32.16 10.26
N PHE A 382 7.15 -31.38 9.57
CA PHE A 382 7.13 -31.31 8.12
C PHE A 382 7.71 -32.56 7.48
N GLU A 383 8.72 -33.16 8.12
CA GLU A 383 9.34 -34.41 7.68
C GLU A 383 8.41 -35.61 7.94
N CYS A 384 7.79 -35.66 9.12
CA CYS A 384 6.83 -36.70 9.47
C CYS A 384 5.79 -36.18 10.47
N MET A 385 4.51 -36.23 10.09
CA MET A 385 3.37 -35.95 10.96
C MET A 385 2.42 -37.14 10.98
N GLU A 386 2.32 -37.78 12.16
CA GLU A 386 1.39 -38.88 12.38
C GLU A 386 -0.05 -38.38 12.58
N GLU A 387 -1.03 -39.27 12.36
CA GLU A 387 -2.46 -38.96 12.50
C GLU A 387 -2.84 -38.53 13.93
N ALA A 388 -2.17 -39.08 14.95
CA ALA A 388 -2.36 -38.70 16.34
C ALA A 388 -1.94 -37.24 16.60
N GLU A 389 -0.80 -36.82 16.05
CA GLU A 389 -0.31 -35.43 16.13
C GLU A 389 -1.24 -34.49 15.37
N GLN A 390 -1.70 -34.88 14.18
CA GLN A 390 -2.67 -34.11 13.41
C GLN A 390 -3.98 -33.89 14.18
N THR A 391 -4.47 -34.93 14.85
CA THR A 391 -5.66 -34.88 15.70
C THR A 391 -5.45 -33.98 16.93
N ARG A 392 -4.29 -34.10 17.58
CA ARG A 392 -3.90 -33.27 18.73
C ARG A 392 -3.82 -31.78 18.37
N LEU A 393 -3.15 -31.46 17.25
CA LEU A 393 -3.05 -30.09 16.73
C LEU A 393 -4.41 -29.50 16.40
N ASN A 394 -5.33 -30.29 15.83
CA ASN A 394 -6.68 -29.82 15.59
C ASN A 394 -7.42 -29.47 16.89
N LYS A 395 -7.29 -30.29 17.94
CA LYS A 395 -7.84 -30.00 19.27
C LYS A 395 -7.25 -28.73 19.88
N LEU A 396 -5.92 -28.54 19.80
CA LEU A 396 -5.26 -27.31 20.23
C LEU A 396 -5.80 -26.09 19.49
N ARG A 397 -6.00 -26.19 18.17
CA ARG A 397 -6.52 -25.10 17.34
C ARG A 397 -7.95 -24.73 17.68
N ASP A 398 -8.81 -25.71 17.95
CA ASP A 398 -10.19 -25.46 18.39
C ASP A 398 -10.22 -24.86 19.79
N CYS A 399 -9.41 -25.40 20.71
CA CYS A 399 -9.27 -24.88 22.06
C CYS A 399 -8.76 -23.43 22.07
N ALA A 400 -7.74 -23.10 21.26
CA ALA A 400 -7.21 -21.74 21.17
C ALA A 400 -8.25 -20.74 20.64
N ALA A 401 -9.12 -21.14 19.71
CA ALA A 401 -10.22 -20.31 19.24
C ALA A 401 -11.25 -20.03 20.35
N GLU A 402 -11.69 -21.07 21.07
CA GLU A 402 -12.64 -20.88 22.18
C GLU A 402 -12.04 -20.12 23.35
N PHE A 403 -10.77 -20.39 23.67
CA PHE A 403 -10.02 -19.69 24.71
C PHE A 403 -9.89 -18.21 24.38
N PHE A 404 -9.57 -17.85 23.14
CA PHE A 404 -9.53 -16.45 22.69
C PHE A 404 -10.88 -15.75 22.89
N MET A 405 -11.96 -16.39 22.44
CA MET A 405 -13.32 -15.83 22.53
C MET A 405 -13.75 -15.60 23.98
N GLN A 406 -13.47 -16.57 24.85
CA GLN A 406 -13.82 -16.51 26.27
C GLN A 406 -12.93 -15.53 27.04
N ARG A 407 -11.60 -15.64 26.91
CA ARG A 407 -10.63 -14.82 27.66
C ARG A 407 -10.81 -13.33 27.38
N PHE A 408 -11.06 -12.98 26.13
CA PHE A 408 -11.19 -11.59 25.71
C PHE A 408 -12.64 -11.11 25.59
N HIS A 409 -13.61 -11.91 26.09
CA HIS A 409 -15.03 -11.57 26.14
C HIS A 409 -15.56 -11.03 24.80
N MET A 410 -15.21 -11.73 23.71
CA MET A 410 -15.49 -11.27 22.35
C MET A 410 -16.99 -11.16 22.10
N LYS A 411 -17.46 -9.96 21.69
CA LYS A 411 -18.88 -9.70 21.41
C LYS A 411 -19.07 -9.15 20.00
N PRO A 412 -20.17 -9.49 19.31
CA PRO A 412 -20.47 -8.93 18.01
C PRO A 412 -20.80 -7.43 18.10
N ILE A 413 -20.42 -6.67 17.07
CA ILE A 413 -20.89 -5.30 16.87
C ILE A 413 -21.81 -5.20 15.66
N ALA A 414 -22.80 -4.31 15.73
CA ALA A 414 -23.67 -4.02 14.60
C ALA A 414 -22.88 -3.34 13.47
N ARG A 415 -23.26 -3.58 12.22
CA ARG A 415 -22.60 -2.98 11.05
C ARG A 415 -22.63 -1.44 11.04
N ASN A 416 -23.63 -0.83 11.67
CA ASN A 416 -23.70 0.63 11.82
C ASN A 416 -22.59 1.21 12.73
N ASN A 417 -21.93 0.34 13.52
CA ASN A 417 -20.80 0.69 14.37
C ASN A 417 -19.44 0.46 13.68
N TRP A 418 -19.42 -0.06 12.45
CA TRP A 418 -18.21 -0.11 11.64
C TRP A 418 -17.77 1.31 11.24
N LEU A 419 -16.48 1.47 11.02
CA LEU A 419 -15.90 2.72 10.49
C LEU A 419 -16.40 2.95 9.07
N VAL A 420 -16.41 1.91 8.23
CA VAL A 420 -16.89 1.96 6.85
C VAL A 420 -18.35 1.48 6.76
N LYS A 421 -19.28 2.44 6.73
CA LYS A 421 -20.74 2.16 6.66
C LYS A 421 -21.17 1.63 5.28
N LYS A 422 -20.69 2.28 4.21
CA LYS A 422 -20.93 1.90 2.81
C LYS A 422 -19.60 1.99 2.06
N SER A 423 -19.03 0.85 1.69
CA SER A 423 -17.81 0.82 0.90
C SER A 423 -18.14 1.24 -0.53
N GLN A 424 -17.69 2.44 -0.93
CA GLN A 424 -17.96 3.00 -2.26
C GLN A 424 -16.69 3.35 -3.03
N ALA A 425 -15.54 3.41 -2.34
CA ALA A 425 -14.26 3.79 -2.91
C ALA A 425 -13.15 2.78 -2.53
N GLY A 426 -12.14 2.66 -3.40
CA GLY A 426 -10.89 1.94 -3.17
C GLY A 426 -10.58 0.89 -4.24
N CYS A 427 -9.32 0.76 -4.62
CA CYS A 427 -8.88 -0.19 -5.65
C CYS A 427 -8.88 -1.64 -5.17
N SER A 428 -8.74 -1.85 -3.86
CA SER A 428 -8.63 -3.17 -3.24
C SER A 428 -9.95 -3.94 -3.14
N MET A 429 -11.07 -3.31 -3.52
CA MET A 429 -12.39 -3.94 -3.48
C MET A 429 -12.70 -4.80 -4.71
N ASN A 430 -11.94 -4.66 -5.80
CA ASN A 430 -12.22 -5.41 -7.01
C ASN A 430 -11.50 -6.76 -7.01
N ALA A 431 -12.26 -7.84 -6.81
CA ALA A 431 -11.73 -9.20 -6.82
C ALA A 431 -11.11 -9.62 -8.16
N LYS A 432 -11.44 -8.96 -9.28
CA LYS A 432 -10.77 -9.18 -10.58
C LYS A 432 -9.29 -8.78 -10.54
N TRP A 433 -8.92 -7.87 -9.65
CA TRP A 433 -7.64 -7.17 -9.65
C TRP A 433 -6.72 -7.58 -8.49
N PHE A 434 -7.26 -8.29 -7.50
CA PHE A 434 -6.50 -8.91 -6.42
C PHE A 434 -6.45 -10.43 -6.62
N GLY A 435 -5.50 -10.93 -7.42
CA GLY A 435 -5.52 -12.35 -7.81
C GLY A 435 -4.20 -13.05 -8.13
N GLN A 436 -3.09 -12.35 -8.36
CA GLN A 436 -1.86 -13.01 -8.82
C GLN A 436 -0.60 -12.48 -8.12
N ARG A 437 -0.52 -12.66 -6.79
CA ARG A 437 0.79 -12.56 -6.13
C ARG A 437 1.59 -13.83 -6.42
N ASN A 438 2.71 -13.67 -7.14
CA ASN A 438 3.84 -14.58 -7.30
C ASN A 438 3.55 -16.08 -7.13
N LYS A 439 2.96 -16.69 -8.16
CA LYS A 439 2.89 -18.15 -8.33
C LYS A 439 4.21 -18.77 -8.83
N TYR A 440 5.22 -17.97 -9.15
CA TYR A 440 6.39 -18.42 -9.90
C TYR A 440 7.55 -18.98 -9.05
N PHE A 441 7.53 -18.87 -7.73
CA PHE A 441 8.70 -19.21 -6.92
C PHE A 441 8.44 -20.34 -5.93
N SER A 442 9.36 -21.30 -5.92
CA SER A 442 9.27 -22.50 -5.12
C SER A 442 10.09 -22.36 -3.83
N THR A 443 11.34 -21.85 -3.82
CA THR A 443 12.17 -21.71 -2.59
C THR A 443 12.86 -20.34 -2.40
N TYR A 444 13.47 -20.08 -1.22
CA TYR A 444 14.28 -18.87 -1.00
C TYR A 444 15.54 -18.85 -1.88
N ASN A 445 16.24 -19.99 -1.97
CA ASN A 445 17.45 -20.11 -2.79
C ASN A 445 17.16 -19.91 -4.28
N GLU A 446 16.04 -20.42 -4.79
CA GLU A 446 15.60 -20.13 -6.16
C GLU A 446 15.38 -18.64 -6.39
N ARG A 447 14.73 -17.93 -5.45
CA ARG A 447 14.55 -16.46 -5.57
C ARG A 447 15.88 -15.73 -5.57
N LYS A 448 16.83 -16.14 -4.73
CA LYS A 448 18.19 -15.56 -4.72
C LYS A 448 18.92 -15.77 -6.03
N MET A 449 18.82 -16.96 -6.63
CA MET A 449 19.35 -17.20 -7.98
C MET A 449 18.65 -16.32 -9.03
N MET A 450 17.35 -16.09 -8.90
CA MET A 450 16.59 -15.23 -9.81
C MET A 450 16.98 -13.75 -9.72
N GLU A 451 17.27 -13.25 -8.52
CA GLU A 451 17.80 -11.90 -8.31
C GLU A 451 19.13 -11.68 -9.05
N THR A 452 19.89 -12.74 -9.33
CA THR A 452 21.14 -12.68 -10.11
C THR A 452 20.94 -12.72 -11.62
N LEU A 453 19.74 -13.05 -12.11
CA LEU A 453 19.48 -13.10 -13.54
C LEU A 453 19.36 -11.70 -14.13
N THR A 454 20.04 -11.49 -15.25
CA THR A 454 19.84 -10.27 -16.05
C THR A 454 18.47 -10.28 -16.71
N TRP A 455 17.98 -9.12 -17.13
CA TRP A 455 16.74 -9.04 -17.89
C TRP A 455 16.77 -9.89 -19.16
N ASN A 456 17.91 -9.97 -19.85
CA ASN A 456 18.09 -10.85 -21.02
C ASN A 456 17.90 -12.33 -20.67
N ASP A 457 18.43 -12.77 -19.53
CA ASP A 457 18.23 -14.15 -19.05
C ASP A 457 16.76 -14.42 -18.75
N LYS A 458 16.06 -13.44 -18.15
CA LYS A 458 14.61 -13.54 -17.88
C LYS A 458 13.80 -13.61 -19.18
N VAL A 459 14.14 -12.81 -20.19
CA VAL A 459 13.49 -12.87 -21.52
C VAL A 459 13.75 -14.22 -22.18
N ALA A 460 14.99 -14.71 -22.19
CA ALA A 460 15.35 -15.98 -22.82
C ALA A 460 14.65 -17.19 -22.18
N LYS A 461 14.47 -17.15 -20.85
CA LYS A 461 13.75 -18.18 -20.09
C LYS A 461 12.22 -18.00 -20.13
N GLY A 462 11.71 -16.99 -20.83
CA GLY A 462 10.28 -16.78 -21.05
C GLY A 462 9.50 -16.25 -19.83
N TYR A 463 10.16 -15.60 -18.86
CA TYR A 463 9.51 -15.10 -17.64
C TYR A 463 8.37 -14.11 -17.92
N PHE A 464 8.49 -13.35 -19.00
CA PHE A 464 7.49 -12.36 -19.39
C PHE A 464 6.43 -12.91 -20.35
N ASN A 465 6.59 -14.13 -20.88
CA ASN A 465 5.76 -14.65 -21.97
C ASN A 465 4.28 -14.69 -21.62
N HIS A 466 3.91 -15.19 -20.43
CA HIS A 466 2.51 -15.25 -20.01
C HIS A 466 1.82 -13.86 -20.06
N LEU A 467 2.44 -12.84 -19.46
CA LEU A 467 1.91 -11.47 -19.46
C LEU A 467 1.97 -10.83 -20.85
N ALA A 468 3.05 -11.10 -21.58
CA ALA A 468 3.25 -10.63 -22.95
C ALA A 468 2.34 -11.33 -23.95
N GLU A 469 1.79 -12.51 -23.68
CA GLU A 469 0.85 -13.23 -24.56
C GLU A 469 -0.60 -12.83 -24.26
N GLU A 470 -0.91 -12.52 -22.99
CA GLU A 470 -2.24 -12.03 -22.56
C GLU A 470 -2.68 -10.72 -23.22
N HIS A 471 -1.78 -9.94 -23.82
CA HIS A 471 -2.17 -8.76 -24.61
C HIS A 471 -3.14 -9.11 -25.76
N SER A 472 -3.13 -10.36 -26.21
CA SER A 472 -3.96 -10.88 -27.31
C SER A 472 -5.34 -11.38 -26.88
N LEU A 473 -5.52 -11.70 -25.59
CA LEU A 473 -6.76 -12.30 -25.06
C LEU A 473 -7.82 -11.25 -24.72
N ASN A 474 -7.40 -10.00 -24.52
CA ASN A 474 -8.30 -8.89 -24.27
C ASN A 474 -8.41 -8.04 -25.53
N ASN A 475 -9.55 -8.08 -26.21
CA ASN A 475 -10.00 -6.99 -27.10
C ASN A 475 -10.24 -5.72 -26.27
N ALA A 476 -9.20 -5.23 -25.58
CA ALA A 476 -9.26 -4.19 -24.58
C ALA A 476 -9.63 -2.88 -25.27
N GLY A 477 -10.89 -2.48 -25.09
CA GLY A 477 -11.49 -1.32 -25.73
C GLY A 477 -12.87 -1.62 -26.32
N ASN A 478 -13.20 -2.85 -26.73
CA ASN A 478 -14.49 -3.12 -27.40
C ASN A 478 -15.70 -3.20 -26.45
N MET A 479 -15.49 -3.25 -25.13
CA MET A 479 -16.57 -3.41 -24.14
C MET A 479 -16.51 -2.43 -22.95
N CYS A 480 -15.51 -1.53 -22.89
CA CYS A 480 -15.35 -0.61 -21.77
C CYS A 480 -15.83 0.79 -22.17
N ILE A 481 -17.09 1.08 -21.86
CA ILE A 481 -17.71 2.40 -22.08
C ILE A 481 -18.02 3.00 -20.72
N LEU A 482 -17.42 4.16 -20.48
CA LEU A 482 -17.67 4.97 -19.31
C LEU A 482 -18.80 5.97 -19.63
N GLU A 483 -20.04 5.53 -19.40
CA GLU A 483 -21.25 6.33 -19.62
C GLU A 483 -21.30 7.54 -18.68
N GLY A 484 -21.33 8.74 -19.25
CA GLY A 484 -21.49 9.98 -18.51
C GLY A 484 -22.91 10.11 -17.96
N SER A 485 -23.04 10.35 -16.66
CA SER A 485 -24.27 10.86 -16.05
C SER A 485 -24.29 12.39 -16.15
N PRO A 486 -25.44 13.05 -16.33
CA PRO A 486 -25.56 14.49 -16.09
C PRO A 486 -25.44 14.76 -14.59
N SER A 487 -24.23 14.67 -14.05
CA SER A 487 -23.92 15.08 -12.68
C SER A 487 -23.55 16.56 -12.66
N ASN A 488 -24.10 17.31 -11.71
CA ASN A 488 -23.65 18.66 -11.40
C ASN A 488 -22.18 18.57 -10.94
N LEU A 489 -21.24 18.87 -11.85
CA LEU A 489 -19.82 18.86 -11.56
C LEU A 489 -19.50 20.05 -10.64
N GLU A 490 -19.49 19.80 -9.34
CA GLU A 490 -19.15 20.80 -8.32
C GLU A 490 -17.67 20.65 -7.94
N CYS A 491 -16.86 21.64 -8.31
CA CYS A 491 -15.42 21.68 -7.99
C CYS A 491 -15.10 22.58 -6.78
N SER A 492 -16.10 23.02 -6.01
CA SER A 492 -15.91 23.94 -4.87
C SER A 492 -15.07 23.35 -3.74
N SER A 493 -15.08 22.02 -3.60
CA SER A 493 -14.30 21.28 -2.60
C SER A 493 -12.97 20.76 -3.14
N TRP A 494 -12.65 21.00 -4.42
CA TRP A 494 -11.41 20.53 -5.02
C TRP A 494 -10.26 21.44 -4.66
N TYR A 495 -9.07 20.86 -4.61
CA TYR A 495 -7.83 21.57 -4.34
C TYR A 495 -6.72 21.04 -5.24
N ILE A 496 -5.77 21.93 -5.55
CA ILE A 496 -4.57 21.57 -6.28
C ILE A 496 -3.52 21.15 -5.26
N LEU A 497 -2.99 19.93 -5.42
CA LEU A 497 -1.91 19.40 -4.64
C LEU A 497 -0.61 19.51 -5.42
N GLU A 498 0.29 20.37 -4.94
CA GLU A 498 1.66 20.47 -5.40
C GLU A 498 2.55 19.52 -4.58
N GLY A 499 3.57 18.95 -5.22
CA GLY A 499 4.58 18.15 -4.56
C GLY A 499 5.85 18.09 -5.38
N LYS A 500 6.88 17.40 -4.89
CA LYS A 500 8.14 17.24 -5.62
C LYS A 500 7.88 16.57 -6.97
N ARG A 501 8.66 16.95 -7.98
CA ARG A 501 8.66 16.26 -9.29
C ARG A 501 8.85 14.76 -9.08
N LEU A 502 8.03 13.96 -9.74
CA LEU A 502 8.14 12.50 -9.67
C LEU A 502 9.47 12.08 -10.28
N PRO A 503 10.30 11.26 -9.61
CA PRO A 503 11.52 10.73 -10.20
C PRO A 503 11.24 9.51 -11.10
N VAL A 504 10.17 8.78 -10.81
CA VAL A 504 9.72 7.56 -11.50
C VAL A 504 8.28 7.26 -11.05
N ILE A 505 7.49 6.63 -11.92
CA ILE A 505 6.23 5.99 -11.54
C ILE A 505 6.52 4.53 -11.21
N LYS A 506 6.49 4.19 -9.92
CA LYS A 506 6.64 2.83 -9.40
C LYS A 506 5.31 2.14 -9.17
N CYS A 507 4.29 2.88 -8.75
CA CYS A 507 2.96 2.36 -8.49
C CYS A 507 1.87 3.26 -9.08
N SER A 508 0.69 2.70 -9.29
CA SER A 508 -0.51 3.44 -9.66
C SER A 508 -1.74 2.72 -9.12
N PRO A 509 -2.71 3.43 -8.51
CA PRO A 509 -3.99 2.82 -8.13
C PRO A 509 -4.83 2.45 -9.37
N PHE A 510 -4.42 2.90 -10.56
CA PHE A 510 -5.12 2.75 -11.83
C PHE A 510 -4.51 1.67 -12.74
N CYS A 511 -3.58 0.86 -12.25
CA CYS A 511 -2.93 -0.20 -13.04
C CYS A 511 -2.53 -1.37 -12.16
N ASP A 512 -2.45 -2.57 -12.77
CA ASP A 512 -1.86 -3.74 -12.12
C ASP A 512 -0.39 -3.49 -11.78
N SER A 513 -0.04 -3.63 -10.49
CA SER A 513 1.30 -3.37 -9.99
C SER A 513 2.35 -4.29 -10.62
N GLN A 514 2.03 -5.57 -10.86
CA GLN A 514 2.98 -6.52 -11.42
C GLN A 514 3.27 -6.21 -12.90
N VAL A 515 2.23 -5.83 -13.66
CA VAL A 515 2.38 -5.39 -15.06
C VAL A 515 3.25 -4.13 -15.12
N LEU A 516 2.99 -3.15 -14.25
CA LEU A 516 3.75 -1.90 -14.21
C LEU A 516 5.21 -2.12 -13.79
N GLU A 517 5.47 -2.96 -12.79
CA GLU A 517 6.82 -3.35 -12.35
C GLU A 517 7.62 -3.98 -13.49
N ASN A 518 7.02 -4.95 -14.19
CA ASN A 518 7.68 -5.62 -15.32
C ASN A 518 7.93 -4.67 -16.49
N LEU A 519 6.99 -3.75 -16.76
CA LEU A 519 7.18 -2.72 -17.77
C LEU A 519 8.30 -1.74 -17.38
N ASN A 520 8.37 -1.33 -16.12
CA ASN A 520 9.45 -0.50 -15.60
C ASN A 520 10.81 -1.18 -15.74
N GLU A 521 10.91 -2.47 -15.43
CA GLU A 521 12.14 -3.26 -15.66
C GLU A 521 12.52 -3.24 -17.15
N ALA A 522 11.56 -3.51 -18.04
CA ALA A 522 11.79 -3.51 -19.48
C ALA A 522 12.21 -2.13 -20.04
N VAL A 523 11.57 -1.05 -19.60
CA VAL A 523 11.88 0.33 -20.02
C VAL A 523 13.28 0.76 -19.53
N LYS A 524 13.66 0.37 -18.31
CA LYS A 524 14.98 0.71 -17.74
C LYS A 524 16.13 0.11 -18.54
N GLU A 525 16.00 -1.15 -18.96
CA GLU A 525 17.01 -1.85 -19.75
C GLU A 525 17.17 -1.27 -21.17
N LEU A 526 16.07 -0.79 -21.77
CA LEU A 526 16.12 -0.07 -23.05
C LEU A 526 16.80 1.30 -22.95
N GLY A 527 16.85 1.90 -21.75
CA GLY A 527 17.48 3.19 -21.47
C GLY A 527 18.99 3.26 -21.73
N GLY A 528 19.65 2.13 -22.01
CA GLY A 528 21.07 2.04 -22.37
C GLY A 528 21.39 1.97 -23.87
N GLY A 529 20.39 1.83 -24.76
CA GLY A 529 20.63 1.65 -26.18
C GLY A 529 19.37 1.86 -27.01
N LYS A 530 19.41 2.81 -27.95
CA LYS A 530 18.29 3.10 -28.86
C LYS A 530 17.86 1.82 -29.58
N LEU A 531 16.65 1.35 -29.29
CA LEU A 531 15.90 0.47 -30.18
C LEU A 531 15.48 1.29 -31.42
N LYS A 532 16.46 1.73 -32.20
CA LYS A 532 16.26 2.42 -33.48
C LYS A 532 15.67 1.39 -34.43
N SER A 533 14.35 1.45 -34.59
CA SER A 533 13.64 1.19 -35.85
C SER A 533 14.30 0.12 -36.75
N ARG A 534 14.38 -1.13 -36.28
CA ARG A 534 14.47 -2.26 -37.21
C ARG A 534 13.05 -2.76 -37.44
N PRO A 535 12.61 -2.97 -38.69
CA PRO A 535 11.30 -3.54 -38.96
C PRO A 535 11.20 -4.89 -38.26
N MET A 536 10.15 -5.10 -37.47
CA MET A 536 9.89 -6.38 -36.83
C MET A 536 9.81 -7.46 -37.90
N LEU A 537 10.63 -8.51 -37.77
CA LEU A 537 10.74 -9.58 -38.77
C LEU A 537 9.48 -10.45 -38.86
N GLN A 538 8.71 -10.53 -37.77
CA GLN A 538 7.39 -11.17 -37.73
C GLN A 538 6.40 -10.32 -36.91
N PRO A 539 5.34 -9.77 -37.54
CA PRO A 539 4.30 -9.02 -36.83
C PRO A 539 3.38 -9.98 -36.07
N CYS A 540 3.07 -9.65 -34.81
CA CYS A 540 2.00 -10.33 -34.07
C CYS A 540 0.64 -9.92 -34.65
N HIS A 541 -0.24 -10.88 -34.96
CA HIS A 541 -1.57 -10.61 -35.54
C HIS A 541 -2.48 -9.86 -34.57
N SER A 542 -2.41 -10.18 -33.28
CA SER A 542 -3.11 -9.46 -32.21
C SER A 542 -2.53 -8.06 -31.97
N CYS A 543 -1.44 -7.73 -32.67
CA CYS A 543 -0.77 -6.44 -32.60
C CYS A 543 -1.11 -5.49 -33.75
N GLU A 544 -2.07 -5.83 -34.60
CA GLU A 544 -2.49 -4.97 -35.69
C GLU A 544 -3.01 -3.61 -35.18
N VAL A 545 -2.50 -2.54 -35.77
CA VAL A 545 -2.93 -1.18 -35.45
C VAL A 545 -4.33 -1.00 -35.98
N LEU A 546 -5.23 -0.51 -35.11
CA LEU A 546 -6.58 -0.16 -35.48
C LEU A 546 -6.54 0.90 -36.60
N PRO A 547 -7.02 0.58 -37.82
CA PRO A 547 -7.12 1.56 -38.89
C PRO A 547 -7.99 2.74 -38.46
N GLY A 548 -7.67 3.93 -38.98
CA GLY A 548 -8.43 5.14 -38.68
C GLY A 548 -9.93 4.97 -38.96
N GLU A 549 -10.28 4.31 -40.06
CA GLU A 549 -11.64 3.98 -40.45
C GLU A 549 -12.41 3.17 -39.38
N LEU A 550 -11.76 2.21 -38.70
CA LEU A 550 -12.41 1.43 -37.63
C LEU A 550 -12.61 2.26 -36.37
N ILE A 551 -11.69 3.17 -36.06
CA ILE A 551 -11.84 4.11 -34.93
C ILE A 551 -13.02 5.03 -35.20
N LEU A 552 -13.13 5.56 -36.43
CA LEU A 552 -14.22 6.42 -36.87
C LEU A 552 -15.57 5.69 -36.91
N ALA A 553 -15.60 4.44 -37.40
CA ALA A 553 -16.79 3.59 -37.36
C ALA A 553 -17.28 3.37 -35.92
N LYS A 554 -16.36 3.06 -35.00
CA LYS A 554 -16.68 2.90 -33.58
C LYS A 554 -17.25 4.18 -32.95
N VAL A 555 -16.73 5.35 -33.33
CA VAL A 555 -17.29 6.64 -32.91
C VAL A 555 -18.72 6.81 -33.43
N SER A 556 -18.95 6.50 -34.71
CA SER A 556 -20.28 6.60 -35.33
C SER A 556 -21.30 5.66 -34.67
N ASP A 557 -20.90 4.42 -34.39
CA ASP A 557 -21.74 3.43 -33.72
C ASP A 557 -22.14 3.88 -32.32
N LEU A 558 -21.18 4.39 -31.53
CA LEU A 558 -21.43 4.93 -30.20
C LEU A 558 -22.35 6.16 -30.21
N PHE A 559 -22.13 7.06 -31.15
CA PHE A 559 -22.96 8.25 -31.32
C PHE A 559 -24.41 7.87 -31.63
N SER A 560 -24.61 6.93 -32.56
CA SER A 560 -25.93 6.45 -33.00
C SER A 560 -26.68 5.76 -31.87
N CYS A 561 -25.99 4.89 -31.12
CA CYS A 561 -26.57 4.21 -29.95
C CYS A 561 -27.04 5.19 -28.87
N HIS A 562 -26.34 6.32 -28.69
CA HIS A 562 -26.73 7.37 -27.75
C HIS A 562 -27.85 8.30 -28.24
N GLN A 563 -28.12 8.39 -29.55
CA GLN A 563 -29.28 9.10 -30.09
C GLN A 563 -30.59 8.30 -29.90
N GLU A 564 -30.56 6.99 -30.17
CA GLU A 564 -31.74 6.11 -30.08
C GLU A 564 -32.34 6.03 -28.67
N VAL A 565 -31.52 6.15 -27.63
CA VAL A 565 -31.96 6.00 -26.22
C VAL A 565 -32.76 7.21 -25.70
N LEU A 566 -32.68 8.40 -26.33
CA LEU A 566 -33.20 9.65 -25.75
C LEU A 566 -34.31 10.36 -26.53
N ASN A 567 -34.71 9.89 -27.73
CA ASN A 567 -35.74 10.55 -28.56
C ASN A 567 -35.50 12.08 -28.73
N GLU A 568 -34.24 12.53 -28.69
CA GLU A 568 -33.87 13.94 -28.84
C GLU A 568 -33.60 14.28 -30.30
N SER A 569 -34.22 15.35 -30.82
CA SER A 569 -33.95 15.90 -32.15
C SER A 569 -32.62 16.65 -32.16
N CYS A 570 -31.50 15.93 -32.18
CA CYS A 570 -30.18 16.51 -32.44
C CYS A 570 -29.92 16.53 -33.96
N SER A 571 -29.06 17.44 -34.46
CA SER A 571 -28.69 17.49 -35.88
C SER A 571 -28.18 16.13 -36.38
N ASP A 572 -28.56 15.77 -37.61
CA ASP A 572 -28.08 14.55 -38.29
C ASP A 572 -26.56 14.55 -38.57
N GLN A 573 -25.87 15.64 -38.23
CA GLN A 573 -24.43 15.80 -38.39
C GLN A 573 -23.78 16.28 -37.09
N PHE A 574 -22.62 15.71 -36.76
CA PHE A 574 -21.77 16.11 -35.64
C PHE A 574 -20.33 16.34 -36.10
N LYS A 575 -19.58 17.13 -35.33
CA LYS A 575 -18.18 17.38 -35.59
C LYS A 575 -17.29 16.47 -34.74
N CYS A 576 -16.30 15.87 -35.37
CA CYS A 576 -15.27 15.04 -34.72
C CYS A 576 -13.94 15.79 -34.71
N LEU A 577 -13.55 16.28 -33.54
CA LEU A 577 -12.27 16.95 -33.33
C LEU A 577 -11.18 15.90 -33.08
N VAL A 578 -10.20 15.81 -33.98
CA VAL A 578 -9.12 14.83 -33.90
C VAL A 578 -7.81 15.53 -33.54
N VAL A 579 -7.28 15.22 -32.36
CA VAL A 579 -6.02 15.81 -31.86
C VAL A 579 -4.85 14.97 -32.35
N GLY A 580 -3.97 15.55 -33.18
CA GLY A 580 -2.65 14.96 -33.45
C GLY A 580 -2.64 13.52 -33.99
N PHE A 581 -3.64 13.05 -34.75
CA PHE A 581 -3.60 11.74 -35.43
C PHE A 581 -3.60 11.91 -36.96
N PRO A 582 -2.41 11.97 -37.61
CA PRO A 582 -2.33 12.24 -39.05
C PRO A 582 -3.14 11.25 -39.91
N SER A 583 -3.08 9.96 -39.58
CA SER A 583 -3.80 8.90 -40.32
C SER A 583 -5.32 9.00 -40.26
N LEU A 584 -5.89 9.68 -39.26
CA LEU A 584 -7.32 9.93 -39.13
C LEU A 584 -7.75 11.22 -39.85
N CYS A 585 -6.82 12.17 -40.02
CA CYS A 585 -7.08 13.44 -40.68
C CYS A 585 -7.10 13.33 -42.21
N ASP A 586 -6.45 12.30 -42.77
CA ASP A 586 -6.40 12.02 -44.21
C ASP A 586 -7.64 11.27 -44.73
N THR A 587 -8.59 10.91 -43.85
CA THR A 587 -9.82 10.18 -44.22
C THR A 587 -10.92 11.16 -44.63
N GLU A 588 -11.62 10.92 -45.75
CA GLU A 588 -12.72 11.80 -46.21
C GLU A 588 -13.86 11.88 -45.18
N SER A 589 -14.47 13.06 -45.05
CA SER A 589 -15.61 13.27 -44.15
C SER A 589 -16.78 12.37 -44.53
N GLN A 590 -17.39 11.70 -43.55
CA GLN A 590 -18.55 10.84 -43.77
C GLN A 590 -19.85 11.69 -43.74
N PRO A 591 -20.98 11.22 -44.31
CA PRO A 591 -22.20 12.03 -44.45
C PRO A 591 -22.77 12.59 -43.12
N ILE A 592 -22.47 11.92 -42.00
CA ILE A 592 -22.94 12.19 -40.65
C ILE A 592 -21.85 12.89 -39.79
N MET A 593 -20.60 12.92 -40.23
CA MET A 593 -19.45 13.32 -39.41
C MET A 593 -18.48 14.24 -40.16
N GLU A 594 -18.31 15.48 -39.67
CA GLU A 594 -17.28 16.42 -40.12
C GLU A 594 -15.99 16.22 -39.31
N ILE A 595 -14.91 15.80 -39.97
CA ILE A 595 -13.61 15.59 -39.30
C ILE A 595 -12.85 16.92 -39.28
N LYS A 596 -12.56 17.44 -38.08
CA LYS A 596 -11.72 18.64 -37.91
C LYS A 596 -10.39 18.25 -37.26
N PRO A 597 -9.25 18.38 -37.98
CA PRO A 597 -7.95 18.17 -37.37
C PRO A 597 -7.61 19.32 -36.42
N MET A 598 -7.00 18.99 -35.28
CA MET A 598 -6.35 19.95 -34.39
C MET A 598 -4.86 19.62 -34.30
N ASP A 599 -4.02 20.59 -34.69
CA ASP A 599 -2.58 20.42 -34.62
C ASP A 599 -2.13 20.37 -33.15
N SER A 600 -1.67 19.19 -32.76
CA SER A 600 -0.96 18.94 -31.51
C SER A 600 -0.01 17.76 -31.71
N ALA A 601 0.82 17.84 -32.75
CA ALA A 601 1.86 16.83 -33.01
C ALA A 601 2.78 16.61 -31.78
N MET A 602 2.86 17.58 -30.86
CA MET A 602 3.66 17.54 -29.64
C MET A 602 3.31 16.37 -28.72
N LEU A 603 2.02 16.02 -28.54
CA LEU A 603 1.63 14.89 -27.70
C LEU A 603 2.13 13.54 -28.23
N LEU A 604 2.30 13.41 -29.55
CA LEU A 604 2.89 12.20 -30.18
C LEU A 604 4.42 12.16 -30.12
N THR A 605 5.07 13.25 -29.73
CA THR A 605 6.54 13.30 -29.63
C THR A 605 7.07 12.67 -28.35
N PHE A 606 6.22 12.46 -27.34
CA PHE A 606 6.62 11.82 -26.10
C PHE A 606 6.72 10.31 -26.29
N SER A 607 7.77 9.76 -25.70
CA SER A 607 7.95 8.33 -25.56
C SER A 607 7.82 7.91 -24.10
N PHE A 608 7.38 6.67 -23.87
CA PHE A 608 7.43 6.02 -22.58
C PHE A 608 8.86 6.11 -22.01
N SER A 609 8.94 6.78 -20.87
CA SER A 609 10.08 6.75 -19.96
C SER A 609 9.62 6.09 -18.66
N SER A 610 10.48 6.04 -17.64
CA SER A 610 10.07 5.66 -16.28
C SER A 610 9.04 6.63 -15.68
N LEU A 611 8.77 7.78 -16.32
CA LEU A 611 7.76 8.76 -15.90
C LEU A 611 6.43 8.63 -16.62
N TYR A 612 6.34 7.97 -17.78
CA TYR A 612 5.10 7.83 -18.54
C TYR A 612 4.31 9.16 -18.67
N ASP A 613 3.03 9.19 -18.26
CA ASP A 613 2.18 10.38 -18.20
C ASP A 613 2.44 11.31 -16.99
N GLY A 614 3.47 11.03 -16.20
CA GLY A 614 3.93 11.83 -15.07
C GLY A 614 5.02 12.86 -15.40
N GLU A 615 5.43 12.95 -16.67
CA GLU A 615 6.33 14.01 -17.16
C GLU A 615 5.61 15.38 -17.10
N PRO A 616 6.10 16.37 -16.32
CA PRO A 616 5.46 17.68 -16.18
C PRO A 616 5.07 18.35 -17.49
N LYS A 617 5.95 18.28 -18.49
CA LYS A 617 5.71 18.90 -19.80
C LYS A 617 4.58 18.20 -20.57
N TYR A 618 4.51 16.87 -20.48
CA TYR A 618 3.41 16.11 -21.08
C TYR A 618 2.08 16.47 -20.42
N GLN A 619 2.04 16.51 -19.09
CA GLN A 619 0.84 16.87 -18.32
C GLN A 619 0.31 18.27 -18.67
N GLN A 620 1.19 19.26 -18.76
CA GLN A 620 0.82 20.62 -19.15
C GLN A 620 0.26 20.66 -20.57
N GLN A 621 0.94 20.02 -21.53
CA GLN A 621 0.49 20.01 -22.93
C GLN A 621 -0.84 19.27 -23.10
N LEU A 622 -1.05 18.19 -22.34
CA LEU A 622 -2.32 17.45 -22.34
C LEU A 622 -3.46 18.34 -21.83
N LEU A 623 -3.27 19.04 -20.70
CA LEU A 623 -4.26 19.97 -20.16
C LEU A 623 -4.57 21.11 -21.15
N GLU A 624 -3.55 21.70 -21.76
CA GLU A 624 -3.72 22.76 -22.75
C GLU A 624 -4.50 22.26 -23.98
N CYS A 625 -4.22 21.03 -24.44
CA CYS A 625 -4.97 20.40 -25.52
C CYS A 625 -6.44 20.19 -25.14
N VAL A 626 -6.73 19.71 -23.93
CA VAL A 626 -8.10 19.53 -23.44
C VAL A 626 -8.82 20.88 -23.40
N LEU A 627 -8.22 21.92 -22.80
CA LEU A 627 -8.81 23.26 -22.73
C LEU A 627 -9.10 23.84 -24.13
N ARG A 628 -8.15 23.76 -25.06
CA ARG A 628 -8.34 24.21 -26.45
C ARG A 628 -9.42 23.41 -27.17
N SER A 629 -9.50 22.10 -26.93
CA SER A 629 -10.51 21.23 -27.53
C SER A 629 -11.91 21.61 -27.04
N LEU A 630 -12.11 21.77 -25.73
CA LEU A 630 -13.40 22.10 -25.12
C LEU A 630 -13.97 23.44 -25.60
N THR A 631 -13.14 24.39 -26.01
CA THR A 631 -13.59 25.68 -26.59
C THR A 631 -14.04 25.59 -28.05
N GLN A 632 -13.70 24.51 -28.75
CA GLN A 632 -14.02 24.30 -30.17
C GLN A 632 -15.19 23.33 -30.40
N LEU A 633 -15.67 22.67 -29.34
CA LEU A 633 -16.74 21.67 -29.40
C LEU A 633 -18.10 22.31 -29.16
N ALA A 634 -19.07 21.97 -30.00
CA ALA A 634 -20.49 22.22 -29.81
C ALA A 634 -21.15 21.04 -29.08
N LEU A 635 -22.37 21.25 -28.56
CA LEU A 635 -23.13 20.18 -27.91
C LEU A 635 -23.35 19.02 -28.89
N GLY A 636 -23.06 17.80 -28.46
CA GLY A 636 -23.13 16.58 -29.28
C GLY A 636 -21.82 16.19 -29.97
N ASP A 637 -20.83 17.10 -30.05
CA ASP A 637 -19.57 16.81 -30.75
C ASP A 637 -18.73 15.71 -30.09
N VAL A 638 -17.77 15.21 -30.86
CA VAL A 638 -16.84 14.14 -30.48
C VAL A 638 -15.41 14.69 -30.38
N LEU A 639 -14.65 14.15 -29.42
CA LEU A 639 -13.21 14.39 -29.27
C LEU A 639 -12.44 13.06 -29.34
N VAL A 640 -11.45 12.99 -30.22
CA VAL A 640 -10.44 11.92 -30.28
C VAL A 640 -9.12 12.47 -29.77
N LEU A 641 -8.66 11.98 -28.62
CA LEU A 641 -7.49 12.49 -27.91
C LEU A 641 -6.42 11.40 -27.74
N PRO A 642 -5.22 11.53 -28.32
CA PRO A 642 -4.13 10.62 -28.07
C PRO A 642 -3.74 10.65 -26.60
N LEU A 643 -3.45 9.47 -26.04
CA LEU A 643 -3.04 9.35 -24.65
C LEU A 643 -1.87 8.38 -24.53
N LEU A 644 -0.81 8.81 -23.84
CA LEU A 644 0.35 7.99 -23.55
C LEU A 644 -0.02 6.87 -22.56
N SER A 645 -0.57 7.26 -21.42
CA SER A 645 -1.09 6.40 -20.35
C SER A 645 -1.94 7.25 -19.40
N CYS A 646 -2.52 6.62 -18.38
CA CYS A 646 -3.29 7.28 -17.33
C CYS A 646 -2.88 6.76 -15.94
N LEU A 647 -1.57 6.64 -15.69
CA LEU A 647 -1.02 6.07 -14.46
C LEU A 647 -1.01 7.08 -13.32
N THR A 648 -0.96 8.38 -13.61
CA THR A 648 -0.94 9.43 -12.59
C THR A 648 -2.34 9.91 -12.20
N ARG A 649 -2.48 10.35 -10.96
CA ARG A 649 -3.70 11.01 -10.44
C ARG A 649 -4.05 12.25 -11.23
N PHE A 650 -3.06 12.98 -11.71
CA PHE A 650 -3.27 14.12 -12.60
C PHE A 650 -4.01 13.71 -13.88
N THR A 651 -3.48 12.73 -14.63
CA THR A 651 -4.11 12.30 -15.89
C THR A 651 -5.46 11.64 -15.65
N ALA A 652 -5.59 10.84 -14.58
CA ALA A 652 -6.88 10.28 -14.15
C ALA A 652 -7.91 11.38 -13.86
N GLY A 653 -7.48 12.48 -13.23
CA GLY A 653 -8.27 13.70 -13.06
C GLY A 653 -8.78 14.26 -14.38
N LEU A 654 -7.94 14.35 -15.42
CA LEU A 654 -8.37 14.83 -16.74
C LEU A 654 -9.38 13.89 -17.41
N VAL A 655 -9.16 12.58 -17.32
CA VAL A 655 -10.13 11.59 -17.82
C VAL A 655 -11.46 11.69 -17.08
N PHE A 656 -11.45 11.96 -15.77
CA PHE A 656 -12.67 12.23 -15.01
C PHE A 656 -13.40 13.48 -15.51
N ILE A 657 -12.70 14.58 -15.79
CA ILE A 657 -13.33 15.79 -16.37
C ILE A 657 -14.00 15.46 -17.71
N LEU A 658 -13.30 14.75 -18.60
CA LEU A 658 -13.85 14.31 -19.88
C LEU A 658 -15.06 13.40 -19.70
N HIS A 659 -15.01 12.46 -18.76
CA HIS A 659 -16.15 11.62 -18.41
C HIS A 659 -17.38 12.44 -17.98
N CYS A 660 -17.19 13.53 -17.24
CA CYS A 660 -18.30 14.36 -16.77
C CYS A 660 -18.87 15.29 -17.86
N CYS A 661 -18.09 15.67 -18.88
CA CYS A 661 -18.57 16.58 -19.93
C CYS A 661 -18.92 15.89 -21.25
N PHE A 662 -18.86 14.56 -21.34
CA PHE A 662 -19.29 13.79 -22.52
C PHE A 662 -20.37 12.75 -22.15
N ARG A 663 -21.17 12.32 -23.14
CA ARG A 663 -22.18 11.26 -22.97
C ARG A 663 -21.53 9.90 -22.71
N GLY A 664 -20.38 9.65 -23.32
CA GLY A 664 -19.63 8.42 -23.13
C GLY A 664 -18.15 8.62 -23.43
N VAL A 665 -17.30 7.94 -22.66
CA VAL A 665 -15.86 7.89 -22.92
C VAL A 665 -15.46 6.43 -23.10
N THR A 666 -14.75 6.13 -24.18
CA THR A 666 -14.11 4.83 -24.40
C THR A 666 -12.67 5.03 -24.86
N PHE A 667 -11.95 3.96 -25.16
CA PHE A 667 -10.62 4.03 -25.73
C PHE A 667 -10.41 3.05 -26.91
N ALA A 668 -9.43 3.37 -27.73
CA ALA A 668 -8.89 2.52 -28.78
C ALA A 668 -7.40 2.25 -28.50
N CYS A 669 -7.00 0.98 -28.54
CA CYS A 669 -5.62 0.53 -28.37
C CYS A 669 -5.49 -0.84 -29.08
N PRO A 670 -4.50 -1.05 -29.97
CA PRO A 670 -3.37 -0.18 -30.30
C PRO A 670 -3.65 0.81 -31.46
N THR A 671 -3.06 2.01 -31.38
CA THR A 671 -3.05 3.02 -32.47
C THR A 671 -1.68 3.18 -33.15
N SER A 672 -0.63 2.51 -32.65
CA SER A 672 0.72 2.53 -33.22
C SER A 672 1.43 1.18 -33.04
N ARG A 673 2.38 0.86 -33.94
CA ARG A 673 3.29 -0.30 -33.83
C ARG A 673 4.61 0.04 -33.15
N GLU A 674 4.90 1.33 -32.95
CA GLU A 674 6.18 1.76 -32.39
C GLU A 674 6.22 1.50 -30.89
N PRO A 675 7.21 0.72 -30.39
CA PRO A 675 7.40 0.54 -28.96
C PRO A 675 7.71 1.88 -28.31
N LEU A 676 7.25 2.04 -27.07
CA LEU A 676 7.43 3.24 -26.27
C LEU A 676 6.81 4.51 -26.83
N ARG A 677 5.92 4.47 -27.85
CA ARG A 677 5.17 5.66 -28.28
C ARG A 677 3.72 5.62 -27.83
N THR A 678 3.04 6.77 -27.94
CA THR A 678 1.58 6.90 -27.81
C THR A 678 0.89 5.85 -28.69
N GLY A 679 0.25 4.88 -28.02
CA GLY A 679 -0.38 3.73 -28.65
C GLY A 679 -1.87 3.59 -28.32
N ALA A 680 -2.46 4.59 -27.66
CA ALA A 680 -3.87 4.63 -27.31
C ALA A 680 -4.50 5.99 -27.66
N ALA A 681 -5.82 5.97 -27.86
CA ALA A 681 -6.64 7.16 -28.03
C ALA A 681 -7.88 7.07 -27.14
N LEU A 682 -8.21 8.15 -26.44
CA LEU A 682 -9.52 8.33 -25.82
C LEU A 682 -10.52 8.81 -26.87
N LEU A 683 -11.70 8.18 -26.88
CA LEU A 683 -12.82 8.53 -27.74
C LEU A 683 -13.94 9.06 -26.84
N CYS A 684 -14.14 10.38 -26.84
CA CYS A 684 -15.14 11.05 -26.02
C CYS A 684 -16.30 11.47 -26.92
N VAL A 685 -17.50 10.91 -26.69
CA VAL A 685 -18.65 11.04 -27.58
C VAL A 685 -19.76 11.84 -26.92
N GLY A 686 -20.34 12.79 -27.67
CA GLY A 686 -21.50 13.56 -27.24
C GLY A 686 -21.18 14.60 -26.18
N TYR A 687 -20.44 15.64 -26.55
CA TYR A 687 -20.11 16.74 -25.64
C TYR A 687 -21.37 17.40 -25.04
N ARG A 688 -21.37 17.62 -23.72
CA ARG A 688 -22.49 18.19 -22.95
C ARG A 688 -22.22 19.58 -22.40
N GLY A 689 -21.03 20.13 -22.67
CA GLY A 689 -20.57 21.37 -22.04
C GLY A 689 -19.86 21.12 -20.70
N LEU A 690 -19.06 22.09 -20.29
CA LEU A 690 -18.38 22.09 -18.99
C LEU A 690 -18.84 23.32 -18.18
N PRO A 691 -19.20 23.19 -16.89
CA PRO A 691 -19.59 24.34 -16.08
C PRO A 691 -18.50 25.41 -16.00
N ALA A 692 -18.87 26.68 -16.07
CA ALA A 692 -17.94 27.80 -16.06
C ALA A 692 -16.97 27.82 -14.85
N PRO A 693 -17.38 27.46 -13.61
CA PRO A 693 -16.44 27.36 -12.49
C PRO A 693 -15.34 26.32 -12.70
N VAL A 694 -15.65 25.20 -13.35
CA VAL A 694 -14.68 24.14 -13.63
C VAL A 694 -13.71 24.59 -14.72
N VAL A 695 -14.20 25.30 -15.74
CA VAL A 695 -13.33 25.92 -16.77
C VAL A 695 -12.34 26.89 -16.12
N GLN A 696 -12.80 27.77 -15.23
CA GLN A 696 -11.95 28.71 -14.51
C GLN A 696 -10.91 27.98 -13.65
N TYR A 697 -11.32 26.93 -12.94
CA TYR A 697 -10.42 26.11 -12.13
C TYR A 697 -9.31 25.46 -12.98
N LEU A 698 -9.66 24.89 -14.14
CA LEU A 698 -8.68 24.30 -15.06
C LEU A 698 -7.75 25.34 -15.70
N GLN A 699 -8.23 26.56 -15.95
CA GLN A 699 -7.40 27.68 -16.42
C GLN A 699 -6.39 28.14 -15.34
N GLN A 700 -6.82 28.19 -14.08
CA GLN A 700 -5.93 28.47 -12.94
C GLN A 700 -4.86 27.39 -12.80
N LEU A 701 -5.27 26.12 -12.90
CA LEU A 701 -4.37 24.97 -12.90
C LEU A 701 -3.32 25.09 -14.02
N ASN A 702 -3.75 25.39 -15.26
CA ASN A 702 -2.83 25.57 -16.39
C ASN A 702 -1.83 26.71 -16.16
N THR A 703 -2.29 27.81 -15.57
CA THR A 703 -1.43 28.96 -15.23
C THR A 703 -0.37 28.58 -14.20
N LEU A 704 -0.76 27.83 -13.16
CA LEU A 704 0.17 27.31 -12.15
C LEU A 704 1.20 26.37 -12.78
N MET A 705 0.77 25.42 -13.62
CA MET A 705 1.66 24.47 -14.28
C MET A 705 2.68 25.17 -15.17
N ASN A 706 2.26 26.17 -15.94
CA ASN A 706 3.18 26.99 -16.75
C ASN A 706 4.20 27.70 -15.85
N SER A 707 3.76 28.32 -14.75
CA SER A 707 4.67 28.98 -13.80
C SER A 707 5.70 28.01 -13.20
N LEU A 708 5.30 26.77 -12.89
CA LEU A 708 6.21 25.74 -12.35
C LEU A 708 7.23 25.27 -13.40
N LEU A 709 6.84 25.16 -14.67
CA LEU A 709 7.73 24.80 -15.77
C LEU A 709 8.69 25.92 -16.13
N ASP A 710 8.19 27.16 -16.25
CA ASP A 710 8.98 28.34 -16.65
C ASP A 710 10.08 28.68 -15.64
N THR A 711 9.84 28.39 -14.36
CA THR A 711 10.81 28.59 -13.27
C THR A 711 11.72 27.38 -13.02
N ASP A 712 11.59 26.31 -13.82
CA ASP A 712 12.19 25.00 -13.58
C ASP A 712 12.06 24.52 -12.13
N SER A 713 10.88 24.74 -11.54
CA SER A 713 10.61 24.45 -10.13
C SER A 713 10.82 22.95 -9.85
N PRO A 714 11.40 22.57 -8.69
CA PRO A 714 11.48 21.16 -8.28
C PRO A 714 10.11 20.58 -7.89
N GLN A 715 9.04 21.38 -7.98
CA GLN A 715 7.66 20.95 -7.74
C GLN A 715 6.91 20.68 -9.05
N GLN A 716 5.86 19.88 -8.98
CA GLN A 716 4.85 19.69 -10.02
C GLN A 716 3.47 19.54 -9.37
N VAL A 717 2.41 19.69 -10.16
CA VAL A 717 1.06 19.33 -9.71
C VAL A 717 0.93 17.81 -9.72
N LEU A 718 0.61 17.22 -8.57
CA LEU A 718 0.40 15.78 -8.43
C LEU A 718 -1.08 15.41 -8.60
N GLN A 719 -1.99 16.28 -8.17
CA GLN A 719 -3.43 16.02 -8.13
C GLN A 719 -4.21 17.34 -8.19
N PHE A 720 -5.34 17.36 -8.90
CA PHE A 720 -6.29 18.48 -8.88
C PHE A 720 -7.75 18.04 -8.71
N VAL A 721 -8.01 16.73 -8.78
CA VAL A 721 -9.30 16.09 -8.46
C VAL A 721 -9.08 15.20 -7.22
N PRO A 722 -9.92 15.28 -6.17
CA PRO A 722 -9.76 14.46 -4.97
C PRO A 722 -9.74 12.96 -5.24
N MET A 723 -8.93 12.20 -4.51
CA MET A 723 -8.85 10.74 -4.65
C MET A 723 -10.17 10.05 -4.33
N GLU A 724 -10.94 10.61 -3.41
CA GLU A 724 -12.29 10.16 -3.06
C GLU A 724 -13.19 10.09 -4.29
N VAL A 725 -12.98 10.95 -5.29
CA VAL A 725 -13.70 10.95 -6.56
C VAL A 725 -13.10 9.94 -7.54
N LEU A 726 -11.76 9.92 -7.65
CA LEU A 726 -11.05 9.07 -8.63
C LEU A 726 -11.14 7.56 -8.29
N LEU A 727 -11.37 7.20 -7.03
CA LEU A 727 -11.44 5.81 -6.57
C LEU A 727 -12.84 5.19 -6.65
N GLN A 728 -13.80 5.83 -7.33
CA GLN A 728 -15.19 5.39 -7.36
C GLN A 728 -15.57 4.62 -8.64
N GLY A 729 -16.26 3.51 -8.44
CA GLY A 729 -17.15 2.87 -9.43
C GLY A 729 -16.52 2.60 -10.80
N LYS A 730 -17.30 2.92 -11.86
CA LYS A 730 -16.96 2.62 -13.25
C LYS A 730 -15.70 3.35 -13.76
N LEU A 731 -15.39 4.54 -13.22
CA LEU A 731 -14.19 5.29 -13.63
C LEU A 731 -12.93 4.50 -13.31
N LEU A 732 -12.83 3.99 -12.07
CA LEU A 732 -11.66 3.23 -11.66
C LEU A 732 -11.48 1.95 -12.50
N GLU A 733 -12.59 1.26 -12.83
CA GLU A 733 -12.58 0.11 -13.73
C GLU A 733 -12.09 0.47 -15.13
N PHE A 734 -12.60 1.58 -15.68
CA PHE A 734 -12.19 2.10 -16.98
C PHE A 734 -10.68 2.42 -17.04
N LEU A 735 -10.16 3.11 -16.02
CA LEU A 735 -8.75 3.47 -15.94
C LEU A 735 -7.83 2.24 -15.84
N TRP A 736 -8.25 1.23 -15.08
CA TRP A 736 -7.55 -0.05 -14.97
C TRP A 736 -7.47 -0.78 -16.30
N ASP A 737 -8.60 -0.90 -17.01
CA ASP A 737 -8.66 -1.58 -18.30
C ASP A 737 -7.79 -0.86 -19.33
N LEU A 738 -7.87 0.48 -19.38
CA LEU A 738 -7.06 1.33 -20.24
C LEU A 738 -5.55 1.13 -19.99
N ASN A 739 -5.11 1.30 -18.76
CA ASN A 739 -3.68 1.20 -18.43
C ASN A 739 -3.16 -0.22 -18.59
N THR A 740 -3.94 -1.24 -18.24
CA THR A 740 -3.55 -2.64 -18.42
C THR A 740 -3.39 -2.99 -19.89
N ALA A 741 -4.28 -2.50 -20.75
CA ALA A 741 -4.20 -2.68 -22.21
C ALA A 741 -2.91 -2.06 -22.77
N ILE A 742 -2.65 -0.80 -22.40
CA ILE A 742 -1.44 -0.07 -22.80
C ILE A 742 -0.19 -0.80 -22.30
N ALA A 743 -0.12 -1.12 -21.01
CA ALA A 743 1.09 -1.63 -20.38
C ALA A 743 1.45 -3.05 -20.85
N LYS A 744 0.48 -3.98 -20.91
CA LYS A 744 0.72 -5.34 -21.45
C LYS A 744 1.18 -5.30 -22.90
N ARG A 745 0.60 -4.41 -23.70
CA ARG A 745 1.01 -4.23 -25.09
C ARG A 745 2.44 -3.69 -25.20
N GLN A 746 2.78 -2.64 -24.46
CA GLN A 746 4.14 -2.09 -24.50
C GLN A 746 5.15 -3.14 -24.05
N LEU A 747 4.86 -3.89 -22.99
CA LEU A 747 5.70 -4.99 -22.52
C LEU A 747 5.90 -6.05 -23.61
N HIS A 748 4.82 -6.46 -24.31
CA HIS A 748 4.91 -7.40 -25.42
C HIS A 748 5.84 -6.91 -26.53
N LEU A 749 5.66 -5.67 -27.00
CA LEU A 749 6.48 -5.11 -28.08
C LEU A 749 7.97 -5.06 -27.70
N ILE A 750 8.27 -4.70 -26.45
CA ILE A 750 9.65 -4.65 -25.95
C ILE A 750 10.27 -6.06 -25.87
N VAL A 751 9.55 -7.01 -25.27
CA VAL A 751 10.01 -8.41 -25.14
C VAL A 751 10.21 -9.05 -26.51
N GLN A 752 9.26 -8.86 -27.44
CA GLN A 752 9.36 -9.40 -28.79
C GLN A 752 10.53 -8.79 -29.55
N ALA A 753 10.74 -7.47 -29.46
CA ALA A 753 11.88 -6.81 -30.09
C ALA A 753 13.21 -7.37 -29.56
N GLN A 754 13.30 -7.65 -28.26
CA GLN A 754 14.51 -8.23 -27.67
C GLN A 754 14.74 -9.67 -28.12
N GLN A 755 13.71 -10.51 -28.09
CA GLN A 755 13.81 -11.90 -28.57
C GLN A 755 14.32 -11.95 -30.01
N GLN A 756 13.83 -11.05 -30.88
CA GLN A 756 14.30 -10.94 -32.26
C GLN A 756 15.77 -10.47 -32.35
N GLN A 757 16.21 -9.54 -31.50
CA GLN A 757 17.62 -9.15 -31.44
C GLN A 757 18.53 -10.32 -31.01
N MET A 758 18.10 -11.10 -30.01
CA MET A 758 18.85 -12.26 -29.53
C MET A 758 18.94 -13.36 -30.61
N SER A 759 17.85 -13.66 -31.32
CA SER A 759 17.86 -14.64 -32.42
C SER A 759 18.67 -14.17 -33.64
N GLY A 760 18.68 -12.86 -33.93
CA GLY A 760 19.48 -12.28 -35.01
C GLY A 760 20.99 -12.27 -34.75
N ASN A 761 21.43 -12.25 -33.49
CA ASN A 761 22.84 -12.34 -33.12
C ASN A 761 23.39 -13.77 -33.13
N ILE A 762 22.53 -14.80 -33.13
CA ILE A 762 22.92 -16.22 -33.22
C ILE A 762 23.13 -16.65 -34.69
N SER A 763 22.77 -15.80 -35.65
CA SER A 763 22.83 -16.06 -37.10
C SER A 763 23.94 -15.30 -37.84
N LEU A 764 24.99 -14.87 -37.14
CA LEU A 764 26.21 -14.25 -37.70
C LEU A 764 27.45 -15.11 -37.48
#